data_AF-A0A930ZII6-F1
#
_entry.id   AF-A0A930ZII6-F1
#
_cell.length_a   1.000
_cell.length_b   1.000
_cell.length_c   1.000
_cell.angle_alpha   90.00
_cell.angle_beta   90.00
_cell.angle_gamma   90.00
#
_symmetry.space_group_name_H-M   'P 1'
#
loop_
_entity.id
_entity.type
_entity.pdbx_description
1 polymer ?
#
loop_
_entity_poly.entity_id
_entity_poly.type
_entity_poly.pdbx_seq_one_letter_code
_entity_poly.pdbx_strand_id
1 'polypeptide(L)'
;MFYSNAKNIFVLTLALVLVTLTACGSTTTAPKPTLGSLQIGVSGLPVGVNASITLTGPGNFSQTLTAAQTLSGLEPGSYTVVASNVTASSATFAATVSGSPVTVRAGATGTANVVYAAQTQPTPPTLATGSLQVNVSGLPSGVNASLSVTGPNGFSQTLSASKTLTGLALGSYAVTAASVTSGNTTYVGTVSGSPATVAATATAVVSAVYTAQAPGMGSLEVSVTGLPSGLDAKVSISGPNGFSQTLSSSKTLNGLVPGSYAISAVTVTSSGITYLASVSGSPATVSAGVTAKASVAYAAQVGSLQINVAGLPLGTKVSLTVIRPSGMTDVLNPVVGSVSDGDLPVGTYAVSAATVRLVAPVVDLVFDSVGVSAAQVKAGMTTTVTVNYVPRPGTTALWLPTFTGQLLGYEASKLGFGGNSQALPSMTLSTPAGGSNAAIAFDAQSHLWTLNSATNTLLEFMPQQLASSATPTPVKTIRSSAGSLSRPAALAFDSSGNLWVANLGNDTIVMFTAYQLAQVDNPIPGLVISANTTGFSPTLNGVSSLTFDKSGNLWVLNAASPETIVRFTPDQLMRSGTPIPAVILYPGLSAGSSLAFDSNGNLWVSDYGSSTLVMYTAAQLLPSSNASSPMPTVRLSSHNGSLSNPAGLAFDSSGDLWVANLGNNTLVEFTPDQLTASGSPDAMSTISGISNLSLGSIAFNPAPLNLPLSH
;
A
#
# COMPACT_ATOMS: atom_id res chain seq x y z
N MET A 1 -27.83 58.07 24.22
CA MET A 1 -28.70 57.97 25.41
C MET A 1 -27.90 58.49 26.61
N PHE A 2 -28.56 59.26 27.49
CA PHE A 2 -28.46 59.28 28.97
C PHE A 2 -27.20 58.68 29.65
N TYR A 3 -26.56 59.24 30.69
CA TYR A 3 -26.66 60.49 31.50
C TYR A 3 -25.49 60.45 32.55
N SER A 4 -25.02 61.48 33.27
CA SER A 4 -24.95 62.95 33.11
C SER A 4 -24.14 63.55 34.30
N ASN A 5 -23.63 64.80 34.19
CA ASN A 5 -23.26 65.70 35.32
C ASN A 5 -22.07 65.28 36.24
N ALA A 6 -21.47 66.09 37.13
CA ALA A 6 -21.20 67.54 37.30
C ALA A 6 -20.35 67.72 38.62
N LYS A 7 -19.76 68.85 39.08
CA LYS A 7 -19.55 70.25 38.61
C LYS A 7 -18.45 70.92 39.49
N ASN A 8 -17.66 71.87 38.93
CA ASN A 8 -16.96 72.99 39.61
C ASN A 8 -15.87 72.66 40.67
N ILE A 9 -14.78 73.43 40.96
CA ILE A 9 -14.29 74.83 40.76
C ILE A 9 -14.17 75.62 42.10
N PHE A 10 -12.92 76.04 42.40
CA PHE A 10 -12.47 77.08 43.36
C PHE A 10 -12.75 76.87 44.87
N VAL A 11 -12.02 77.38 45.87
CA VAL A 11 -10.66 77.98 46.11
C VAL A 11 -10.79 79.03 47.24
N LEU A 12 -9.85 78.98 48.21
CA LEU A 12 -9.44 80.02 49.19
C LEU A 12 -10.22 80.30 50.50
N THR A 13 -9.40 80.46 51.56
CA THR A 13 -9.53 81.31 52.77
C THR A 13 -10.72 81.19 53.74
N LEU A 14 -10.36 81.10 55.03
CA LEU A 14 -11.13 81.60 56.17
C LEU A 14 -10.23 82.55 56.99
N ALA A 15 -10.77 83.67 57.48
CA ALA A 15 -9.99 84.73 58.15
C ALA A 15 -10.51 85.03 59.58
N LEU A 16 -9.64 85.63 60.41
CA LEU A 16 -9.87 85.86 61.85
C LEU A 16 -10.37 87.30 62.14
N VAL A 17 -11.45 87.43 62.91
CA VAL A 17 -12.13 88.68 63.32
C VAL A 17 -12.83 88.42 64.68
N LEU A 18 -12.91 89.29 65.70
CA LEU A 18 -12.22 90.54 66.11
C LEU A 18 -12.72 90.94 67.55
N VAL A 19 -12.25 92.06 68.13
CA VAL A 19 -12.84 92.83 69.28
C VAL A 19 -12.72 92.17 70.68
N THR A 20 -11.70 92.50 71.50
CA THR A 20 -11.50 93.63 72.46
C THR A 20 -12.36 93.64 73.73
N LEU A 21 -11.74 94.04 74.86
CA LEU A 21 -12.14 95.23 75.65
C LEU A 21 -10.98 95.67 76.57
N THR A 22 -11.01 96.92 77.07
CA THR A 22 -9.94 97.56 77.85
C THR A 22 -10.47 98.23 79.13
N ALA A 23 -9.54 98.69 80.00
CA ALA A 23 -9.70 99.51 81.22
C ALA A 23 -9.85 98.73 82.56
N CYS A 24 -9.55 99.32 83.73
CA CYS A 24 -8.56 100.32 84.16
C CYS A 24 -8.63 100.40 85.70
N GLY A 25 -7.53 100.65 86.42
CA GLY A 25 -7.57 100.83 87.88
C GLY A 25 -6.17 100.91 88.51
N SER A 26 -5.95 101.88 89.40
CA SER A 26 -4.60 102.30 89.81
C SER A 26 -4.31 102.17 91.32
N THR A 27 -3.10 101.71 91.63
CA THR A 27 -2.25 102.10 92.77
C THR A 27 -2.80 102.05 94.21
N THR A 28 -2.05 101.37 95.10
CA THR A 28 -1.29 102.04 96.19
C THR A 28 -0.27 101.08 96.82
N THR A 29 0.65 101.60 97.63
CA THR A 29 1.90 100.92 98.04
C THR A 29 1.89 100.38 99.48
N ALA A 30 2.53 99.22 99.66
CA ALA A 30 2.84 98.59 100.95
C ALA A 30 4.28 98.00 100.90
N PRO A 31 4.92 97.62 102.02
CA PRO A 31 6.35 97.86 102.21
C PRO A 31 7.27 96.91 101.43
N LYS A 32 8.40 97.48 100.97
CA LYS A 32 9.53 96.77 100.35
C LYS A 32 10.01 95.63 101.27
N PRO A 33 9.99 94.36 100.83
CA PRO A 33 10.40 93.25 101.68
C PRO A 33 11.89 93.35 102.04
N THR A 34 12.24 92.95 103.26
CA THR A 34 13.64 92.86 103.69
C THR A 34 14.33 91.78 102.86
N LEU A 35 15.26 92.21 102.00
CA LEU A 35 15.80 91.38 100.93
C LEU A 35 16.78 90.32 101.49
N GLY A 36 16.87 89.20 100.79
CA GLY A 36 17.86 88.15 101.03
C GLY A 36 18.99 88.16 100.00
N SER A 37 19.78 87.09 99.98
CA SER A 37 20.82 86.85 98.99
C SER A 37 20.88 85.39 98.54
N LEU A 38 21.52 85.16 97.39
CA LEU A 38 21.75 83.84 96.82
C LEU A 38 23.18 83.75 96.27
N GLN A 39 23.96 82.83 96.82
CA GLN A 39 25.29 82.48 96.32
C GLN A 39 25.19 81.27 95.37
N ILE A 40 25.57 81.48 94.11
CA ILE A 40 25.71 80.44 93.10
C ILE A 40 27.19 80.06 92.99
N GLY A 41 27.54 78.84 93.42
CA GLY A 41 28.85 78.25 93.18
C GLY A 41 28.92 77.65 91.77
N VAL A 42 30.05 77.83 91.09
CA VAL A 42 30.32 77.24 89.77
C VAL A 42 31.70 76.60 89.79
N SER A 43 31.81 75.37 89.29
CA SER A 43 33.08 74.61 89.27
C SER A 43 33.13 73.61 88.10
N GLY A 44 34.33 73.16 87.75
CA GLY A 44 34.57 72.10 86.75
C GLY A 44 34.71 72.56 85.29
N LEU A 45 34.47 73.83 84.98
CA LEU A 45 34.84 74.44 83.70
C LEU A 45 36.34 74.81 83.67
N PRO A 46 37.00 74.80 82.49
CA PRO A 46 38.35 75.31 82.32
C PRO A 46 38.44 76.83 82.57
N VAL A 47 39.63 77.31 82.93
CA VAL A 47 39.93 78.74 83.08
C VAL A 47 39.59 79.50 81.78
N GLY A 48 38.85 80.60 81.92
CA GLY A 48 38.41 81.45 80.80
C GLY A 48 37.11 81.01 80.10
N VAL A 49 36.51 79.87 80.50
CA VAL A 49 35.24 79.39 79.93
C VAL A 49 34.05 79.88 80.77
N ASN A 50 33.16 80.64 80.14
CA ASN A 50 31.91 81.08 80.75
C ASN A 50 30.93 79.91 80.94
N ALA A 51 30.28 79.87 82.10
CA ALA A 51 29.11 79.02 82.35
C ALA A 51 27.88 79.50 81.55
N SER A 52 26.87 78.63 81.46
CA SER A 52 25.57 78.94 80.86
C SER A 52 24.46 78.61 81.87
N ILE A 53 24.18 79.57 82.75
CA ILE A 53 23.21 79.42 83.85
C ILE A 53 22.12 80.48 83.70
N THR A 54 20.87 80.08 83.90
CA THR A 54 19.70 80.95 84.00
C THR A 54 19.06 80.76 85.36
N LEU A 55 18.95 81.84 86.12
CA LEU A 55 18.32 81.91 87.43
C LEU A 55 16.95 82.60 87.28
N THR A 56 15.87 81.91 87.65
CA THR A 56 14.51 82.48 87.68
C THR A 56 13.95 82.51 89.11
N GLY A 57 13.03 83.43 89.40
CA GLY A 57 12.45 83.59 90.74
C GLY A 57 11.16 84.41 90.78
N PRO A 58 10.74 84.88 91.98
CA PRO A 58 9.54 85.70 92.17
C PRO A 58 9.56 87.00 91.36
N GLY A 59 8.40 87.60 91.15
CA GLY A 59 8.28 88.90 90.46
C GLY A 59 8.71 88.90 88.98
N ASN A 60 8.72 87.74 88.33
CA ASN A 60 9.34 87.50 87.01
C ASN A 60 10.86 87.78 86.97
N PHE A 61 11.54 87.71 88.12
CA PHE A 61 13.00 87.80 88.16
C PHE A 61 13.61 86.72 87.27
N SER A 62 14.48 87.13 86.34
CA SER A 62 15.25 86.25 85.47
C SER A 62 16.60 86.89 85.19
N GLN A 63 17.69 86.15 85.45
CA GLN A 63 19.06 86.62 85.22
C GLN A 63 19.92 85.47 84.70
N THR A 64 20.74 85.75 83.68
CA THR A 64 21.78 84.83 83.22
C THR A 64 23.09 85.07 83.97
N LEU A 65 23.80 83.98 84.30
CA LEU A 65 25.06 83.99 85.03
C LEU A 65 26.12 83.20 84.26
N THR A 66 27.31 83.78 84.10
CA THR A 66 28.44 83.20 83.37
C THR A 66 29.58 82.72 84.26
N ALA A 67 29.50 82.95 85.58
CA ALA A 67 30.49 82.55 86.57
C ALA A 67 29.82 82.35 87.94
N ALA A 68 30.61 81.94 88.93
CA ALA A 68 30.17 81.93 90.33
C ALA A 68 29.90 83.36 90.81
N GLN A 69 28.72 83.60 91.41
CA GLN A 69 28.30 84.94 91.81
C GLN A 69 27.41 84.88 93.05
N THR A 70 27.53 85.88 93.93
CA THR A 70 26.54 86.13 94.99
C THR A 70 25.66 87.31 94.58
N LEU A 71 24.35 87.08 94.56
CA LEU A 71 23.32 88.06 94.25
C LEU A 71 22.67 88.52 95.55
N SER A 72 22.87 89.79 95.91
CA SER A 72 22.26 90.43 97.08
C SER A 72 21.12 91.35 96.67
N GLY A 73 20.05 91.42 97.49
CA GLY A 73 18.90 92.26 97.17
C GLY A 73 17.77 91.50 96.48
N LEU A 74 17.67 90.19 96.71
CA LEU A 74 16.61 89.33 96.17
C LEU A 74 15.39 89.32 97.10
N GLU A 75 14.19 89.25 96.53
CA GLU A 75 12.96 89.13 97.33
C GLU A 75 12.88 87.74 97.99
N PRO A 76 12.35 87.59 99.22
CA PRO A 76 12.19 86.28 99.84
C PRO A 76 11.26 85.37 99.03
N GLY A 77 11.73 84.17 98.66
CA GLY A 77 10.97 83.24 97.83
C GLY A 77 11.81 82.12 97.23
N SER A 78 11.19 81.34 96.33
CA SER A 78 11.81 80.19 95.68
C SER A 78 12.47 80.58 94.35
N TYR A 79 13.76 80.31 94.22
CA TYR A 79 14.57 80.58 93.03
C TYR A 79 15.03 79.28 92.37
N THR A 80 14.79 79.16 91.07
CA THR A 80 15.17 77.99 90.26
C THR A 80 16.41 78.31 89.44
N VAL A 81 17.43 77.46 89.59
CA VAL A 81 18.69 77.51 88.84
C VAL A 81 18.58 76.45 87.74
N VAL A 82 18.65 76.88 86.49
CA VAL A 82 18.77 75.98 85.33
C VAL A 82 20.14 76.22 84.71
N ALA A 83 20.87 75.15 84.38
CA ALA A 83 22.18 75.26 83.73
C ALA A 83 22.20 74.42 82.45
N SER A 84 22.70 75.01 81.37
CA SER A 84 22.92 74.34 80.09
C SER A 84 24.35 73.81 80.00
N ASN A 85 24.52 72.72 79.26
CA ASN A 85 25.85 72.19 78.91
C ASN A 85 26.65 73.25 78.14
N VAL A 86 27.95 73.33 78.40
CA VAL A 86 28.86 74.28 77.76
C VAL A 86 29.86 73.53 76.91
N THR A 87 30.06 73.93 75.66
CA THR A 87 31.08 73.35 74.77
C THR A 87 32.23 74.34 74.63
N ALA A 88 33.44 73.91 74.96
CA ALA A 88 34.66 74.71 74.89
C ALA A 88 35.83 73.84 74.41
N SER A 89 36.66 74.37 73.51
CA SER A 89 37.85 73.68 72.97
C SER A 89 37.56 72.23 72.52
N SER A 90 36.46 72.04 71.78
CA SER A 90 35.95 70.75 71.28
C SER A 90 35.55 69.69 72.33
N ALA A 91 35.49 70.03 73.63
CA ALA A 91 34.89 69.20 74.66
C ALA A 91 33.55 69.78 75.14
N THR A 92 32.55 68.93 75.36
CA THR A 92 31.27 69.31 75.98
C THR A 92 31.28 68.99 77.47
N PHE A 93 30.93 69.97 78.28
CA PHE A 93 30.85 69.88 79.73
C PHE A 93 29.37 69.81 80.14
N ALA A 94 28.99 68.69 80.76
CA ALA A 94 27.63 68.45 81.23
C ALA A 94 27.36 69.20 82.53
N ALA A 95 26.29 70.00 82.55
CA ALA A 95 25.91 70.78 83.72
C ALA A 95 25.09 69.93 84.70
N THR A 96 25.51 69.86 85.96
CA THR A 96 24.72 69.27 87.05
C THR A 96 24.42 70.35 88.09
N VAL A 97 23.14 70.63 88.31
CA VAL A 97 22.67 71.60 89.32
C VAL A 97 22.34 70.87 90.62
N SER A 98 22.78 71.42 91.74
CA SER A 98 22.49 70.92 93.09
C SER A 98 22.02 72.05 94.00
N GLY A 99 21.09 71.74 94.91
CA GLY A 99 20.45 72.75 95.76
C GLY A 99 19.43 73.63 95.04
N SER A 100 18.74 73.11 94.01
CA SER A 100 17.70 73.85 93.28
C SER A 100 16.38 73.08 93.20
N PRO A 101 15.20 73.74 93.31
CA PRO A 101 15.01 75.16 93.64
C PRO A 101 15.45 75.49 95.07
N VAL A 102 15.94 76.72 95.29
CA VAL A 102 16.45 77.19 96.59
C VAL A 102 15.52 78.25 97.18
N THR A 103 15.30 78.22 98.49
CA THR A 103 14.50 79.26 99.17
C THR A 103 15.40 80.35 99.73
N VAL A 104 15.33 81.55 99.14
CA VAL A 104 15.92 82.77 99.70
C VAL A 104 14.99 83.29 100.80
N ARG A 105 15.56 83.66 101.96
CA ARG A 105 14.82 84.24 103.10
C ARG A 105 15.37 85.62 103.42
N ALA A 106 14.52 86.47 104.00
CA ALA A 106 14.89 87.82 104.43
C ALA A 106 16.15 87.80 105.31
N GLY A 107 17.18 88.59 104.96
CA GLY A 107 18.44 88.67 105.71
C GLY A 107 19.34 87.42 105.67
N ALA A 108 19.02 86.40 104.86
CA ALA A 108 19.79 85.16 104.77
C ALA A 108 20.30 84.87 103.35
N THR A 109 21.37 84.09 103.24
CA THR A 109 21.96 83.65 101.97
C THR A 109 21.57 82.21 101.65
N GLY A 110 20.81 82.02 100.57
CA GLY A 110 20.64 80.70 99.96
C GLY A 110 21.90 80.28 99.20
N THR A 111 22.14 78.98 99.08
CA THR A 111 23.29 78.42 98.33
C THR A 111 22.82 77.35 97.33
N ALA A 112 23.30 77.43 96.10
CA ALA A 112 23.11 76.41 95.07
C ALA A 112 24.39 76.28 94.24
N ASN A 113 24.72 75.08 93.77
CA ASN A 113 25.98 74.81 93.08
C ASN A 113 25.74 74.17 91.71
N VAL A 114 26.38 74.72 90.68
CA VAL A 114 26.43 74.17 89.33
C VAL A 114 27.83 73.58 89.10
N VAL A 115 27.89 72.26 88.95
CA VAL A 115 29.12 71.53 88.67
C VAL A 115 29.10 71.10 87.21
N TYR A 116 30.13 71.49 86.46
CA TYR A 116 30.34 71.11 85.08
C TYR A 116 31.32 69.94 85.00
N ALA A 117 30.82 68.74 84.70
CA ALA A 117 31.69 67.60 84.44
C ALA A 117 32.09 67.61 82.95
N ALA A 118 33.39 67.54 82.66
CA ALA A 118 33.83 67.24 81.30
C ALA A 118 33.22 65.90 80.87
N GLN A 119 32.42 65.87 79.79
CA GLN A 119 32.03 64.60 79.21
C GLN A 119 33.26 64.01 78.55
N THR A 120 33.89 63.06 79.23
CA THR A 120 34.87 62.17 78.62
C THR A 120 34.16 61.40 77.52
N GLN A 121 34.20 61.91 76.29
CA GLN A 121 33.81 61.15 75.12
C GLN A 121 34.67 59.89 75.11
N PRO A 122 34.09 58.68 75.26
CA PRO A 122 34.84 57.47 75.02
C PRO A 122 35.18 57.46 73.53
N THR A 123 36.48 57.45 73.20
CA THR A 123 36.88 56.87 71.92
C THR A 123 36.32 55.44 71.86
N PRO A 124 35.82 55.00 70.70
CA PRO A 124 34.58 54.24 70.72
C PRO A 124 34.70 52.90 71.44
N PRO A 125 33.64 52.42 72.12
CA PRO A 125 33.45 50.97 72.15
C PRO A 125 33.41 50.55 70.68
N THR A 126 34.39 49.76 70.25
CA THR A 126 34.31 49.10 68.95
C THR A 126 33.03 48.29 68.99
N LEU A 127 32.05 48.69 68.17
CA LEU A 127 30.87 47.87 67.91
C LEU A 127 31.43 46.54 67.41
N ALA A 128 31.38 45.54 68.29
CA ALA A 128 32.06 44.28 68.10
C ALA A 128 31.35 43.55 66.98
N THR A 129 31.79 43.83 65.76
CA THR A 129 31.19 43.26 64.57
C THR A 129 31.84 41.92 64.31
N GLY A 130 31.02 40.92 64.03
CA GLY A 130 31.50 39.65 63.52
C GLY A 130 31.50 39.65 62.00
N SER A 131 31.85 38.50 61.44
CA SER A 131 31.67 38.24 60.01
C SER A 131 30.87 36.98 59.78
N LEU A 132 30.15 36.91 58.66
CA LEU A 132 29.48 35.72 58.19
C LEU A 132 30.05 35.35 56.81
N GLN A 133 30.83 34.27 56.75
CA GLN A 133 31.30 33.71 55.49
C GLN A 133 30.26 32.71 54.96
N VAL A 134 29.62 33.06 53.86
CA VAL A 134 28.71 32.18 53.13
C VAL A 134 29.49 31.55 51.97
N ASN A 135 29.76 30.26 52.07
CA ASN A 135 30.46 29.48 51.03
C ASN A 135 29.43 28.81 50.11
N VAL A 136 29.60 28.99 48.80
CA VAL A 136 28.80 28.37 47.74
C VAL A 136 29.65 27.31 47.03
N SER A 137 29.07 26.12 46.81
CA SER A 137 29.71 25.05 46.03
C SER A 137 28.69 24.19 45.28
N GLY A 138 29.13 23.49 44.24
CA GLY A 138 28.30 22.53 43.47
C GLY A 138 27.52 23.10 42.28
N LEU A 139 27.57 24.42 42.05
CA LEU A 139 27.06 25.04 40.81
C LEU A 139 28.14 25.05 39.69
N PRO A 140 27.74 24.95 38.41
CA PRO A 140 28.66 25.11 37.28
C PRO A 140 29.25 26.52 37.17
N SER A 141 30.41 26.64 36.53
CA SER A 141 31.05 27.93 36.26
C SER A 141 30.13 28.89 35.49
N GLY A 142 29.91 30.09 36.03
CA GLY A 142 29.02 31.11 35.46
C GLY A 142 27.56 31.03 35.89
N VAL A 143 27.16 30.02 36.67
CA VAL A 143 25.81 29.92 37.23
C VAL A 143 25.76 30.61 38.60
N ASN A 144 24.97 31.67 38.70
CA ASN A 144 24.73 32.38 39.97
C ASN A 144 23.89 31.52 40.93
N ALA A 145 24.26 31.50 42.21
CA ALA A 145 23.42 30.99 43.29
C ALA A 145 22.20 31.89 43.53
N SER A 146 21.20 31.36 44.23
CA SER A 146 20.05 32.13 44.72
C SER A 146 19.93 31.98 46.22
N LEU A 147 20.67 32.82 46.95
CA LEU A 147 20.69 32.84 48.42
C LEU A 147 20.05 34.11 48.99
N SER A 148 19.42 33.97 50.14
CA SER A 148 18.99 35.10 50.98
C SER A 148 19.59 34.94 52.39
N VAL A 149 20.17 36.03 52.90
CA VAL A 149 20.72 36.14 54.26
C VAL A 149 19.88 37.15 55.02
N THR A 150 19.25 36.74 56.12
CA THR A 150 18.49 37.62 57.02
C THR A 150 19.05 37.59 58.44
N GLY A 151 18.85 38.65 59.21
CA GLY A 151 19.44 38.76 60.55
C GLY A 151 18.83 39.87 61.42
N PRO A 152 19.49 40.21 62.54
CA PRO A 152 19.00 41.21 63.50
C PRO A 152 18.75 42.59 62.88
N ASN A 153 17.93 43.39 63.54
CA ASN A 153 17.60 44.78 63.16
C ASN A 153 17.05 44.92 61.72
N GLY A 154 16.43 43.87 61.18
CA GLY A 154 15.87 43.85 59.82
C GLY A 154 16.91 43.69 58.71
N PHE A 155 18.14 43.25 59.04
CA PHE A 155 19.15 42.97 58.02
C PHE A 155 18.65 41.93 57.02
N SER A 156 18.78 42.23 55.73
CA SER A 156 18.47 41.32 54.62
C SER A 156 19.39 41.60 53.43
N GLN A 157 19.99 40.56 52.86
CA GLN A 157 20.84 40.67 51.66
C GLN A 157 20.77 39.37 50.83
N THR A 158 20.62 39.50 49.52
CA THR A 158 20.74 38.38 48.58
C THR A 158 22.19 38.17 48.14
N LEU A 159 22.59 36.91 47.89
CA LEU A 159 23.93 36.54 47.42
C LEU A 159 23.85 35.61 46.21
N SER A 160 24.66 35.92 45.19
CA SER A 160 24.78 35.15 43.95
C SER A 160 26.03 34.25 43.88
N ALA A 161 26.95 34.38 44.84
CA ALA A 161 28.20 33.62 44.92
C ALA A 161 28.72 33.59 46.36
N SER A 162 29.81 32.84 46.62
CA SER A 162 30.51 32.84 47.90
C SER A 162 30.92 34.26 48.32
N LYS A 163 30.61 34.66 49.55
CA LYS A 163 30.93 36.00 50.06
C LYS A 163 31.07 36.02 51.58
N THR A 164 32.06 36.75 52.07
CA THR A 164 32.14 37.11 53.49
C THR A 164 31.47 38.46 53.71
N LEU A 165 30.50 38.48 54.63
CA LEU A 165 29.80 39.67 55.08
C LEU A 165 30.47 40.15 56.37
N THR A 166 31.21 41.25 56.28
CA THR A 166 31.92 41.88 57.39
C THR A 166 31.11 43.04 57.97
N GLY A 167 31.39 43.44 59.21
CA GLY A 167 30.70 44.58 59.83
C GLY A 167 29.28 44.25 60.32
N LEU A 168 28.96 42.96 60.48
CA LEU A 168 27.65 42.51 60.94
C LEU A 168 27.49 42.70 62.45
N ALA A 169 26.29 43.13 62.87
CA ALA A 169 25.91 43.16 64.28
C ALA A 169 25.92 41.75 64.89
N LEU A 170 26.09 41.65 66.20
CA LEU A 170 26.06 40.36 66.87
C LEU A 170 24.65 39.78 66.92
N GLY A 171 24.52 38.47 66.70
CA GLY A 171 23.25 37.76 66.75
C GLY A 171 23.14 36.63 65.73
N SER A 172 21.92 36.12 65.56
CA SER A 172 21.62 34.97 64.71
C SER A 172 21.24 35.38 63.29
N TYR A 173 21.94 34.85 62.30
CA TYR A 173 21.73 35.11 60.87
C TYR A 173 21.25 33.84 60.17
N ALA A 174 20.04 33.89 59.62
CA ALA A 174 19.48 32.82 58.82
C ALA A 174 19.89 32.98 57.35
N VAL A 175 20.32 31.89 56.74
CA VAL A 175 20.64 31.78 55.32
C VAL A 175 19.74 30.73 54.70
N THR A 176 19.04 31.08 53.63
CA THR A 176 18.22 30.16 52.81
C THR A 176 18.76 30.10 51.39
N ALA A 177 18.54 28.97 50.73
CA ALA A 177 18.86 28.75 49.33
C ALA A 177 17.60 28.36 48.56
N ALA A 178 17.39 28.99 47.40
CA ALA A 178 16.41 28.55 46.41
C ALA A 178 17.10 27.66 45.36
N SER A 179 16.33 26.77 44.73
CA SER A 179 16.86 25.95 43.64
C SER A 179 17.18 26.81 42.40
N VAL A 180 18.28 26.47 41.71
CA VAL A 180 18.74 27.19 40.51
C VAL A 180 18.76 26.22 39.33
N THR A 181 18.20 26.60 38.19
CA THR A 181 18.20 25.78 36.98
C THR A 181 19.23 26.32 35.99
N SER A 182 20.04 25.42 35.41
CA SER A 182 20.97 25.75 34.32
C SER A 182 20.91 24.65 33.26
N GLY A 183 20.60 25.05 32.01
CA GLY A 183 20.17 24.10 30.98
C GLY A 183 18.97 23.27 31.46
N ASN A 184 19.01 21.95 31.21
CA ASN A 184 17.99 21.00 31.67
C ASN A 184 18.26 20.42 33.07
N THR A 185 19.19 20.98 33.86
CA THR A 185 19.54 20.48 35.20
C THR A 185 19.13 21.48 36.27
N THR A 186 18.35 21.02 37.25
CA THR A 186 18.02 21.79 38.46
C THR A 186 19.01 21.45 39.57
N TYR A 187 19.58 22.47 40.19
CA TYR A 187 20.52 22.37 41.29
C TYR A 187 19.80 22.80 42.57
N VAL A 188 19.58 21.86 43.48
CA VAL A 188 18.88 22.12 44.75
C VAL A 188 19.93 22.58 45.78
N GLY A 189 19.75 23.78 46.30
CA GLY A 189 20.63 24.34 47.33
C GLY A 189 20.26 23.82 48.72
N THR A 190 21.19 23.11 49.36
CA THR A 190 21.09 22.73 50.77
C THR A 190 21.98 23.64 51.61
N VAL A 191 21.49 24.14 52.74
CA VAL A 191 22.24 25.05 53.63
C VAL A 191 22.58 24.34 54.93
N SER A 192 23.85 24.43 55.33
CA SER A 192 24.40 23.84 56.56
C SER A 192 25.09 24.90 57.41
N GLY A 193 25.01 24.75 58.75
CA GLY A 193 25.50 25.75 59.71
C GLY A 193 24.59 26.97 59.90
N SER A 194 23.34 26.92 59.41
CA SER A 194 22.37 28.02 59.44
C SER A 194 21.15 27.65 60.32
N PRO A 195 20.60 28.57 61.14
CA PRO A 195 21.05 29.94 61.35
C PRO A 195 22.36 30.01 62.14
N ALA A 196 23.25 30.91 61.72
CA ALA A 196 24.60 31.06 62.26
C ALA A 196 24.66 32.20 63.28
N THR A 197 25.28 31.96 64.44
CA THR A 197 25.51 33.02 65.44
C THR A 197 26.79 33.77 65.12
N VAL A 198 26.66 35.04 64.71
CA VAL A 198 27.76 35.97 64.49
C VAL A 198 28.20 36.54 65.84
N ALA A 199 29.46 36.31 66.20
CA ALA A 199 30.06 36.66 67.50
C ALA A 199 31.22 37.66 67.34
N ALA A 200 31.58 38.35 68.43
CA ALA A 200 32.64 39.36 68.45
C ALA A 200 33.96 38.81 67.88
N THR A 201 34.55 39.53 66.91
CA THR A 201 35.80 39.21 66.21
C THR A 201 35.88 37.84 65.52
N ALA A 202 34.80 37.06 65.50
CA ALA A 202 34.73 35.74 64.89
C ALA A 202 34.08 35.79 63.50
N THR A 203 34.53 34.90 62.61
CA THR A 203 33.83 34.61 61.34
C THR A 203 32.98 33.35 61.53
N ALA A 204 31.66 33.51 61.60
CA ALA A 204 30.74 32.40 61.49
C ALA A 204 30.72 31.90 60.03
N VAL A 205 30.61 30.59 59.81
CA VAL A 205 30.66 29.98 58.47
C VAL A 205 29.36 29.23 58.19
N VAL A 206 28.75 29.53 57.04
CA VAL A 206 27.59 28.82 56.49
C VAL A 206 27.99 28.25 55.13
N SER A 207 27.64 26.99 54.87
CA SER A 207 27.91 26.35 53.58
C SER A 207 26.59 26.02 52.86
N ALA A 208 26.40 26.66 51.69
CA ALA A 208 25.33 26.38 50.75
C ALA A 208 25.85 25.46 49.63
N VAL A 209 25.51 24.17 49.72
CA VAL A 209 25.93 23.14 48.76
C VAL A 209 24.77 22.86 47.81
N TYR A 210 24.99 23.14 46.53
CA TYR A 210 24.04 22.90 45.45
C TYR A 210 24.32 21.53 44.82
N THR A 211 23.40 20.58 45.00
CA THR A 211 23.51 19.26 44.37
C THR A 211 22.75 19.25 43.04
N ALA A 212 23.42 18.82 41.96
CA ALA A 212 22.78 18.59 40.68
C ALA A 212 21.74 17.47 40.80
N GLN A 213 20.46 17.82 40.65
CA GLN A 213 19.39 16.84 40.53
C GLN A 213 19.30 16.43 39.07
N ALA A 214 19.68 15.18 38.79
CA ALA A 214 19.58 14.64 37.43
C ALA A 214 18.14 14.77 36.92
N PRO A 215 17.93 15.23 35.67
CA PRO A 215 16.59 15.27 35.11
C PRO A 215 16.03 13.85 35.09
N GLY A 216 14.94 13.63 35.83
CA GLY A 216 14.32 12.31 35.90
C GLY A 216 13.99 11.85 34.49
N MET A 217 14.60 10.75 34.06
CA MET A 217 14.38 10.24 32.70
C MET A 217 12.98 9.63 32.62
N GLY A 218 12.31 9.85 31.49
CA GLY A 218 11.10 9.13 31.13
C GLY A 218 11.41 7.96 30.21
N SER A 219 10.34 7.32 29.73
CA SER A 219 10.42 6.30 28.68
C SER A 219 9.36 6.53 27.61
N LEU A 220 9.54 5.94 26.43
CA LEU A 220 8.55 5.92 25.35
C LEU A 220 8.34 4.48 24.87
N GLU A 221 7.15 3.94 25.11
CA GLU A 221 6.70 2.67 24.56
C GLU A 221 6.10 2.92 23.17
N VAL A 222 6.74 2.41 22.12
CA VAL A 222 6.19 2.39 20.76
C VAL A 222 5.76 0.97 20.43
N SER A 223 4.45 0.79 20.30
CA SER A 223 3.84 -0.45 19.83
C SER A 223 3.76 -0.45 18.30
N VAL A 224 4.07 -1.59 17.67
CA VAL A 224 3.99 -1.78 16.22
C VAL A 224 3.16 -3.03 15.93
N THR A 225 2.14 -2.91 15.06
CA THR A 225 1.16 -3.97 14.78
C THR A 225 0.79 -4.03 13.30
N GLY A 226 0.30 -5.18 12.83
CA GLY A 226 -0.28 -5.33 11.49
C GLY A 226 0.71 -5.64 10.35
N LEU A 227 1.98 -5.91 10.66
CA LEU A 227 2.92 -6.55 9.74
C LEU A 227 3.00 -8.07 10.02
N PRO A 228 3.20 -8.92 9.00
CA PRO A 228 3.47 -10.35 9.19
C PRO A 228 4.81 -10.60 9.89
N SER A 229 4.94 -11.78 10.50
CA SER A 229 6.15 -12.21 11.21
C SER A 229 7.39 -12.18 10.30
N GLY A 230 8.46 -11.53 10.76
CA GLY A 230 9.72 -11.42 10.02
C GLY A 230 9.78 -10.26 9.00
N LEU A 231 8.73 -9.44 8.89
CA LEU A 231 8.77 -8.21 8.08
C LEU A 231 9.06 -7.00 8.97
N ASP A 232 10.27 -6.44 8.83
CA ASP A 232 10.69 -5.24 9.56
C ASP A 232 9.82 -4.01 9.23
N ALA A 233 9.37 -3.33 10.28
CA ALA A 233 8.74 -2.02 10.19
C ALA A 233 9.75 -0.93 9.79
N LYS A 234 9.24 0.22 9.36
CA LYS A 234 10.05 1.41 9.02
C LYS A 234 9.56 2.63 9.78
N VAL A 235 9.76 2.58 11.10
CA VAL A 235 9.41 3.66 12.03
C VAL A 235 10.65 4.49 12.33
N SER A 236 10.50 5.81 12.34
CA SER A 236 11.52 6.79 12.70
C SER A 236 11.01 7.66 13.85
N ILE A 237 11.85 7.90 14.84
CA ILE A 237 11.55 8.70 16.03
C ILE A 237 12.60 9.80 16.14
N SER A 238 12.18 11.06 16.19
CA SER A 238 13.04 12.20 16.51
C SER A 238 12.60 12.87 17.81
N GLY A 239 13.51 13.56 18.50
CA GLY A 239 13.24 14.15 19.81
C GLY A 239 14.21 15.25 20.22
N PRO A 240 14.20 15.65 21.50
CA PRO A 240 15.05 16.71 22.04
C PRO A 240 16.55 16.43 21.84
N ASN A 241 17.36 17.50 21.83
CA ASN A 241 18.83 17.44 21.74
C ASN A 241 19.37 16.67 20.53
N GLY A 242 18.61 16.58 19.44
CA GLY A 242 18.99 15.84 18.23
C GLY A 242 18.81 14.32 18.34
N PHE A 243 18.05 13.83 19.33
CA PHE A 243 17.72 12.41 19.43
C PHE A 243 17.07 11.91 18.14
N SER A 244 17.57 10.79 17.61
CA SER A 244 17.03 10.11 16.44
C SER A 244 17.23 8.60 16.60
N GLN A 245 16.19 7.81 16.29
CA GLN A 245 16.26 6.35 16.27
C GLN A 245 15.25 5.76 15.27
N THR A 246 15.60 4.64 14.65
CA THR A 246 14.67 3.80 13.86
C THR A 246 14.24 2.55 14.62
N LEU A 247 13.02 2.08 14.39
CA LEU A 247 12.49 0.82 14.93
C LEU A 247 11.96 -0.07 13.80
N SER A 248 12.31 -1.35 13.85
CA SER A 248 11.72 -2.39 13.01
C SER A 248 10.61 -3.20 13.69
N SER A 249 10.43 -3.04 15.01
CA SER A 249 9.41 -3.74 15.80
C SER A 249 9.03 -2.94 17.05
N SER A 250 8.00 -3.39 17.77
CA SER A 250 7.61 -2.83 19.07
C SER A 250 8.78 -2.72 20.04
N LYS A 251 8.96 -1.58 20.70
CA LYS A 251 10.07 -1.33 21.63
C LYS A 251 9.74 -0.24 22.65
N THR A 252 10.17 -0.45 23.90
CA THR A 252 10.21 0.61 24.92
C THR A 252 11.60 1.24 24.96
N LEU A 253 11.63 2.55 24.81
CA LEU A 253 12.82 3.39 24.84
C LEU A 253 12.95 4.01 26.22
N ASN A 254 13.83 3.44 27.04
CA ASN A 254 14.11 3.91 28.39
C ASN A 254 15.23 4.95 28.38
N GLY A 255 15.27 5.83 29.38
CA GLY A 255 16.36 6.81 29.54
C GLY A 255 16.20 8.04 28.66
N LEU A 256 14.96 8.41 28.32
CA LEU A 256 14.67 9.57 27.49
C LEU A 256 14.58 10.85 28.32
N VAL A 257 15.17 11.93 27.82
CA VAL A 257 15.04 13.26 28.42
C VAL A 257 13.58 13.72 28.26
N PRO A 258 12.93 14.28 29.30
CA PRO A 258 11.58 14.82 29.20
C PRO A 258 11.43 15.84 28.07
N GLY A 259 10.36 15.71 27.27
CA GLY A 259 10.14 16.51 26.07
C GLY A 259 9.24 15.82 25.04
N SER A 260 9.10 16.44 23.87
CA SER A 260 8.26 15.96 22.77
C SER A 260 9.06 15.12 21.78
N TYR A 261 8.59 13.90 21.49
CA TYR A 261 9.19 12.96 20.54
C TYR A 261 8.23 12.74 19.36
N ALA A 262 8.65 13.12 18.16
CA ALA A 262 7.86 12.91 16.95
C ALA A 262 8.12 11.51 16.39
N ILE A 263 7.06 10.71 16.27
CA ILE A 263 7.08 9.39 15.62
C ILE A 263 6.51 9.55 14.20
N SER A 264 7.23 9.03 13.21
CA SER A 264 6.76 8.86 11.84
C SER A 264 7.01 7.42 11.38
N ALA A 265 6.26 6.97 10.38
CA ALA A 265 6.42 5.65 9.81
C ALA A 265 6.11 5.69 8.32
N VAL A 266 6.86 4.94 7.51
CA VAL A 266 6.64 4.83 6.07
C VAL A 266 6.05 3.48 5.70
N THR A 267 5.43 3.43 4.51
CA THR A 267 4.92 2.22 3.87
C THR A 267 5.98 1.12 3.78
N VAL A 268 5.51 -0.11 3.94
CA VAL A 268 6.31 -1.33 3.72
C VAL A 268 5.59 -2.17 2.66
N THR A 269 6.33 -2.85 1.78
CA THR A 269 5.77 -3.73 0.75
C THR A 269 6.51 -5.07 0.81
N SER A 270 5.78 -6.17 0.81
CA SER A 270 6.33 -7.54 0.83
C SER A 270 5.39 -8.49 0.08
N SER A 271 5.93 -9.40 -0.73
CA SER A 271 5.17 -10.33 -1.58
C SER A 271 4.08 -9.64 -2.43
N GLY A 272 4.33 -8.41 -2.89
CA GLY A 272 3.38 -7.57 -3.61
C GLY A 272 2.35 -6.83 -2.73
N ILE A 273 2.07 -7.32 -1.53
CA ILE A 273 1.18 -6.64 -0.57
C ILE A 273 1.87 -5.38 -0.04
N THR A 274 1.18 -4.24 -0.16
CA THR A 274 1.61 -2.97 0.47
C THR A 274 0.89 -2.77 1.80
N TYR A 275 1.61 -2.28 2.80
CA TYR A 275 1.13 -2.05 4.16
C TYR A 275 1.21 -0.55 4.45
N LEU A 276 0.05 0.11 4.53
CA LEU A 276 -0.03 1.54 4.85
C LEU A 276 0.20 1.74 6.35
N ALA A 277 1.15 2.62 6.70
CA ALA A 277 1.42 2.97 8.09
C ALA A 277 0.42 4.03 8.58
N SER A 278 -0.08 3.86 9.80
CA SER A 278 -0.83 4.88 10.55
C SER A 278 -0.17 5.05 11.92
N VAL A 279 -0.04 6.31 12.38
CA VAL A 279 0.64 6.64 13.64
C VAL A 279 -0.34 7.35 14.58
N SER A 280 -0.40 6.90 15.83
CA SER A 280 -1.19 7.52 16.90
C SER A 280 -0.33 7.77 18.14
N GLY A 281 -0.66 8.82 18.90
CA GLY A 281 0.15 9.30 20.01
C GLY A 281 1.44 10.04 19.58
N SER A 282 1.47 10.62 18.38
CA SER A 282 2.60 11.40 17.86
C SER A 282 2.24 12.88 17.69
N PRO A 283 3.05 13.83 18.18
CA PRO A 283 4.24 13.64 19.02
C PRO A 283 3.89 13.13 20.43
N ALA A 284 4.71 12.22 20.96
CA ALA A 284 4.58 11.70 22.31
C ALA A 284 5.31 12.61 23.32
N THR A 285 4.62 13.06 24.37
CA THR A 285 5.24 13.86 25.43
C THR A 285 5.79 12.95 26.54
N VAL A 286 7.10 12.76 26.56
CA VAL A 286 7.81 12.01 27.61
C VAL A 286 7.97 12.90 28.84
N SER A 287 7.64 12.36 30.02
CA SER A 287 7.76 13.05 31.32
C SER A 287 8.61 12.23 32.29
N ALA A 288 9.20 12.90 33.28
CA ALA A 288 10.11 12.28 34.24
C ALA A 288 9.47 11.12 35.00
N GLY A 289 10.09 9.94 34.98
CA GLY A 289 9.57 8.73 35.64
C GLY A 289 8.32 8.12 34.98
N VAL A 290 7.83 8.67 33.87
CA VAL A 290 6.61 8.21 33.18
C VAL A 290 6.98 7.54 31.86
N THR A 291 6.25 6.46 31.52
CA THR A 291 6.30 5.87 30.17
C THR A 291 5.19 6.47 29.32
N ALA A 292 5.55 7.34 28.37
CA ALA A 292 4.65 7.77 27.31
C ALA A 292 4.37 6.60 26.35
N LYS A 293 3.23 6.61 25.67
CA LYS A 293 2.84 5.56 24.71
C LYS A 293 2.52 6.14 23.34
N ALA A 294 2.99 5.45 22.30
CA ALA A 294 2.60 5.67 20.91
C ALA A 294 2.36 4.32 20.22
N SER A 295 1.67 4.35 19.08
CA SER A 295 1.39 3.16 18.28
C SER A 295 1.54 3.42 16.79
N VAL A 296 2.15 2.47 16.08
CA VAL A 296 2.20 2.40 14.63
C VAL A 296 1.43 1.16 14.17
N ALA A 297 0.27 1.36 13.56
CA ALA A 297 -0.54 0.29 13.00
C ALA A 297 -0.38 0.26 11.48
N TYR A 298 0.06 -0.87 10.95
CA TYR A 298 0.18 -1.15 9.53
C TYR A 298 -1.07 -1.87 9.02
N ALA A 299 -1.70 -1.34 7.97
CA ALA A 299 -2.87 -1.95 7.34
C ALA A 299 -2.50 -2.57 5.98
N ALA A 300 -2.59 -3.90 5.88
CA ALA A 300 -2.41 -4.63 4.64
C ALA A 300 -3.43 -4.16 3.58
N GLN A 301 -2.94 -3.73 2.42
CA GLN A 301 -3.78 -3.34 1.28
C GLN A 301 -4.07 -4.58 0.44
N VAL A 302 -5.06 -5.35 0.90
CA VAL A 302 -5.52 -6.58 0.27
C VAL A 302 -7.04 -6.57 0.06
N GLY A 303 -7.50 -7.28 -0.95
CA GLY A 303 -8.91 -7.55 -1.21
C GLY A 303 -9.12 -9.02 -1.57
N SER A 304 -10.24 -9.32 -2.24
CA SER A 304 -10.54 -10.67 -2.71
C SER A 304 -11.00 -10.65 -4.16
N LEU A 305 -10.75 -11.73 -4.89
CA LEU A 305 -11.21 -11.91 -6.26
C LEU A 305 -12.12 -13.13 -6.33
N GLN A 306 -13.40 -12.91 -6.62
CA GLN A 306 -14.36 -13.96 -6.95
C GLN A 306 -14.48 -14.07 -8.47
N ILE A 307 -14.31 -15.27 -9.01
CA ILE A 307 -14.48 -15.56 -10.43
C ILE A 307 -15.63 -16.55 -10.58
N ASN A 308 -16.68 -16.12 -11.26
CA ASN A 308 -17.84 -16.94 -11.62
C ASN A 308 -17.70 -17.41 -13.08
N VAL A 309 -18.18 -18.61 -13.39
CA VAL A 309 -18.18 -19.21 -14.73
C VAL A 309 -19.62 -19.41 -15.16
N ALA A 310 -19.98 -18.91 -16.35
CA ALA A 310 -21.34 -18.94 -16.88
C ALA A 310 -21.38 -19.35 -18.36
N GLY A 311 -22.53 -19.80 -18.86
CA GLY A 311 -22.74 -20.14 -20.27
C GLY A 311 -22.24 -21.53 -20.72
N LEU A 312 -21.79 -22.37 -19.78
CA LEU A 312 -21.46 -23.77 -20.02
C LEU A 312 -22.53 -24.71 -19.44
N PRO A 313 -22.64 -25.96 -19.93
CA PRO A 313 -23.45 -27.00 -19.29
C PRO A 313 -23.08 -27.22 -17.82
N LEU A 314 -24.08 -27.58 -17.00
CA LEU A 314 -23.91 -27.75 -15.55
C LEU A 314 -22.85 -28.81 -15.22
N GLY A 315 -21.95 -28.49 -14.28
CA GLY A 315 -20.87 -29.37 -13.86
C GLY A 315 -19.64 -29.38 -14.78
N THR A 316 -19.64 -28.60 -15.87
CA THR A 316 -18.46 -28.43 -16.74
C THR A 316 -17.28 -27.88 -15.94
N LYS A 317 -16.12 -28.55 -16.06
CA LYS A 317 -14.85 -28.11 -15.49
C LYS A 317 -14.14 -27.19 -16.47
N VAL A 318 -13.60 -26.08 -15.97
CA VAL A 318 -12.79 -25.14 -16.76
C VAL A 318 -11.40 -24.95 -16.17
N SER A 319 -10.50 -24.46 -17.03
CA SER A 319 -9.14 -24.06 -16.69
C SER A 319 -9.03 -22.55 -16.88
N LEU A 320 -8.73 -21.82 -15.81
CA LEU A 320 -8.63 -20.36 -15.81
C LEU A 320 -7.21 -19.91 -15.45
N THR A 321 -6.73 -18.85 -16.09
CA THR A 321 -5.44 -18.23 -15.76
C THR A 321 -5.68 -16.84 -15.19
N VAL A 322 -5.25 -16.59 -13.96
CA VAL A 322 -5.27 -15.27 -13.32
C VAL A 322 -3.89 -14.65 -13.44
N ILE A 323 -3.81 -13.46 -14.04
CA ILE A 323 -2.59 -12.67 -14.14
C ILE A 323 -2.62 -11.61 -13.04
N ARG A 324 -1.65 -11.66 -12.12
CA ARG A 324 -1.50 -10.72 -11.00
C ARG A 324 -1.00 -9.35 -11.48
N PRO A 325 -1.14 -8.28 -10.67
CA PRO A 325 -0.52 -6.97 -10.94
C PRO A 325 1.01 -7.00 -11.14
N SER A 326 1.68 -8.06 -10.67
CA SER A 326 3.12 -8.31 -10.85
C SER A 326 3.49 -8.98 -12.19
N GLY A 327 2.51 -9.34 -13.03
CA GLY A 327 2.72 -10.15 -14.24
C GLY A 327 2.88 -11.65 -13.98
N MET A 328 2.90 -12.09 -12.72
CA MET A 328 2.86 -13.52 -12.37
C MET A 328 1.50 -14.13 -12.73
N THR A 329 1.49 -15.42 -13.10
CA THR A 329 0.28 -16.15 -13.48
C THR A 329 -0.03 -17.31 -12.54
N ASP A 330 -1.28 -17.37 -12.08
CA ASP A 330 -1.85 -18.50 -11.35
C ASP A 330 -2.80 -19.28 -12.27
N VAL A 331 -2.73 -20.61 -12.23
CA VAL A 331 -3.58 -21.49 -13.05
C VAL A 331 -4.56 -22.22 -12.14
N LEU A 332 -5.84 -21.87 -12.25
CA LEU A 332 -6.95 -22.38 -11.43
C LEU A 332 -7.64 -23.54 -12.18
N ASN A 333 -7.18 -24.76 -11.93
CA ASN A 333 -7.68 -25.98 -12.57
C ASN A 333 -8.00 -27.06 -11.52
N PRO A 334 -9.16 -27.75 -11.58
CA PRO A 334 -10.37 -27.44 -12.35
C PRO A 334 -11.33 -26.55 -11.55
N VAL A 335 -11.83 -25.47 -12.15
CA VAL A 335 -12.92 -24.65 -11.58
C VAL A 335 -14.27 -25.16 -12.05
N VAL A 336 -15.27 -25.17 -11.16
CA VAL A 336 -16.69 -25.47 -11.47
C VAL A 336 -17.56 -24.44 -10.77
N GLY A 337 -18.41 -23.73 -11.51
CA GLY A 337 -19.31 -22.71 -10.96
C GLY A 337 -18.59 -21.42 -10.56
N SER A 338 -17.96 -21.39 -9.39
CA SER A 338 -17.19 -20.23 -8.93
C SER A 338 -15.97 -20.60 -8.08
N VAL A 339 -15.00 -19.69 -8.04
CA VAL A 339 -13.80 -19.76 -7.20
C VAL A 339 -13.56 -18.39 -6.58
N SER A 340 -13.05 -18.36 -5.35
CA SER A 340 -12.72 -17.13 -4.62
C SER A 340 -11.32 -17.22 -4.02
N ASP A 341 -10.47 -16.24 -4.30
CA ASP A 341 -9.17 -16.10 -3.67
C ASP A 341 -9.13 -14.86 -2.75
N GLY A 342 -8.43 -14.99 -1.62
CA GLY A 342 -8.44 -14.08 -0.47
C GLY A 342 -7.09 -13.41 -0.24
N ASP A 343 -7.10 -12.31 0.52
CA ASP A 343 -5.91 -11.51 0.87
C ASP A 343 -4.99 -11.17 -0.32
N LEU A 344 -5.58 -11.00 -1.50
CA LEU A 344 -4.88 -10.65 -2.74
C LEU A 344 -4.40 -9.18 -2.70
N PRO A 345 -3.14 -8.87 -3.07
CA PRO A 345 -2.65 -7.50 -3.21
C PRO A 345 -3.58 -6.64 -4.05
N VAL A 346 -3.84 -5.39 -3.64
CA VAL A 346 -4.65 -4.45 -4.46
C VAL A 346 -4.01 -4.17 -5.82
N GLY A 347 -4.84 -4.02 -6.86
CA GLY A 347 -4.41 -3.66 -8.21
C GLY A 347 -5.22 -4.30 -9.32
N THR A 348 -4.70 -4.19 -10.54
CA THR A 348 -5.29 -4.77 -11.77
C THR A 348 -4.92 -6.24 -11.91
N TYR A 349 -5.91 -7.12 -11.89
CA TYR A 349 -5.79 -8.53 -12.28
C TYR A 349 -6.40 -8.71 -13.67
N ALA A 350 -5.89 -9.63 -14.48
CA ALA A 350 -6.57 -10.09 -15.68
C ALA A 350 -6.97 -11.55 -15.51
N VAL A 351 -8.19 -11.91 -15.88
CA VAL A 351 -8.61 -13.31 -15.99
C VAL A 351 -8.60 -13.68 -17.46
N SER A 352 -7.89 -14.77 -17.80
CA SER A 352 -7.93 -15.41 -19.11
C SER A 352 -8.52 -16.81 -18.97
N ALA A 353 -9.13 -17.30 -20.03
CA ALA A 353 -9.86 -18.55 -20.04
C ALA A 353 -9.63 -19.24 -21.38
N ALA A 354 -9.41 -20.55 -21.37
CA ALA A 354 -9.29 -21.34 -22.59
C ALA A 354 -10.68 -21.65 -23.18
N THR A 355 -10.75 -21.79 -24.51
CA THR A 355 -11.88 -22.43 -25.20
C THR A 355 -12.16 -23.79 -24.58
N VAL A 356 -13.41 -24.05 -24.24
CA VAL A 356 -13.88 -25.32 -23.65
C VAL A 356 -14.45 -26.18 -24.77
N ARG A 357 -13.99 -27.42 -24.85
CA ARG A 357 -14.54 -28.43 -25.78
C ARG A 357 -15.16 -29.56 -24.97
N LEU A 358 -16.37 -29.95 -25.33
CA LEU A 358 -17.10 -31.05 -24.73
C LEU A 358 -17.36 -32.13 -25.77
N VAL A 359 -17.02 -33.37 -25.42
CA VAL A 359 -17.34 -34.53 -26.26
C VAL A 359 -18.85 -34.77 -26.21
N ALA A 360 -19.47 -34.92 -27.37
CA ALA A 360 -20.91 -35.18 -27.51
C ALA A 360 -21.14 -36.44 -28.37
N PRO A 361 -22.38 -36.98 -28.46
CA PRO A 361 -22.60 -38.24 -29.16
C PRO A 361 -22.21 -38.21 -30.64
N VAL A 362 -22.68 -37.22 -31.42
CA VAL A 362 -22.45 -37.16 -32.88
C VAL A 362 -21.60 -35.96 -33.31
N VAL A 363 -21.77 -34.77 -32.69
CA VAL A 363 -20.88 -33.64 -32.97
C VAL A 363 -20.55 -32.87 -31.69
N ASP A 364 -19.26 -32.84 -31.37
CA ASP A 364 -18.68 -32.13 -30.22
C ASP A 364 -19.11 -30.66 -30.14
N LEU A 365 -19.20 -30.16 -28.90
CA LEU A 365 -19.53 -28.77 -28.62
C LEU A 365 -18.26 -27.98 -28.30
N VAL A 366 -18.10 -26.80 -28.93
CA VAL A 366 -17.02 -25.85 -28.63
C VAL A 366 -17.63 -24.60 -28.01
N PHE A 367 -17.01 -24.08 -26.96
CA PHE A 367 -17.44 -22.88 -26.25
C PHE A 367 -16.28 -21.91 -26.05
N ASP A 368 -16.44 -20.66 -26.48
CA ASP A 368 -15.43 -19.61 -26.34
C ASP A 368 -15.76 -18.67 -25.19
N SER A 369 -14.72 -18.24 -24.47
CA SER A 369 -14.86 -17.27 -23.38
C SER A 369 -15.03 -15.85 -23.94
N VAL A 370 -16.05 -15.14 -23.47
CA VAL A 370 -16.41 -13.78 -23.93
C VAL A 370 -16.45 -12.82 -22.74
N GLY A 371 -15.93 -11.61 -22.95
CA GLY A 371 -16.01 -10.53 -21.95
C GLY A 371 -15.02 -10.65 -20.78
N VAL A 372 -14.05 -11.57 -20.84
CA VAL A 372 -12.92 -11.63 -19.89
C VAL A 372 -12.24 -10.25 -19.79
N SER A 373 -12.40 -9.62 -18.64
CA SER A 373 -12.07 -8.21 -18.42
C SER A 373 -11.08 -8.05 -17.27
N ALA A 374 -10.31 -6.95 -17.30
CA ALA A 374 -9.41 -6.61 -16.19
C ALA A 374 -10.19 -6.22 -14.93
N ALA A 375 -9.86 -6.84 -13.80
CA ALA A 375 -10.51 -6.68 -12.51
C ALA A 375 -9.68 -5.79 -11.58
N GLN A 376 -10.30 -4.78 -10.97
CA GLN A 376 -9.66 -3.93 -9.97
C GLN A 376 -9.94 -4.49 -8.57
N VAL A 377 -8.97 -5.17 -7.96
CA VAL A 377 -9.05 -5.62 -6.57
C VAL A 377 -8.73 -4.42 -5.66
N LYS A 378 -9.64 -4.11 -4.73
CA LYS A 378 -9.57 -2.95 -3.83
C LYS A 378 -9.50 -3.40 -2.37
N ALA A 379 -8.88 -2.56 -1.53
CA ALA A 379 -8.65 -2.89 -0.13
C ALA A 379 -9.98 -3.16 0.61
N GLY A 380 -10.08 -4.32 1.27
CA GLY A 380 -11.28 -4.74 2.01
C GLY A 380 -12.51 -5.04 1.14
N MET A 381 -12.37 -5.18 -0.19
CA MET A 381 -13.48 -5.47 -1.11
C MET A 381 -13.30 -6.80 -1.84
N THR A 382 -14.40 -7.53 -2.02
CA THR A 382 -14.48 -8.65 -2.96
C THR A 382 -14.86 -8.12 -4.34
N THR A 383 -13.92 -8.15 -5.28
CA THR A 383 -14.19 -7.85 -6.69
C THR A 383 -14.68 -9.12 -7.39
N THR A 384 -15.82 -9.04 -8.08
CA THR A 384 -16.38 -10.17 -8.84
C THR A 384 -16.10 -10.03 -10.33
N VAL A 385 -15.67 -11.12 -10.95
CA VAL A 385 -15.53 -11.29 -12.40
C VAL A 385 -16.46 -12.42 -12.85
N THR A 386 -17.11 -12.30 -14.00
CA THR A 386 -17.81 -13.41 -14.64
C THR A 386 -17.14 -13.74 -15.96
N VAL A 387 -16.57 -14.94 -16.05
CA VAL A 387 -16.13 -15.56 -17.30
C VAL A 387 -17.36 -16.17 -17.95
N ASN A 388 -17.94 -15.45 -18.92
CA ASN A 388 -19.02 -15.99 -19.73
C ASN A 388 -18.41 -16.84 -20.85
N TYR A 389 -19.09 -17.93 -21.19
CA TYR A 389 -18.83 -18.74 -22.37
C TYR A 389 -20.04 -18.68 -23.30
N VAL A 390 -19.80 -18.80 -24.61
CA VAL A 390 -20.85 -18.98 -25.63
C VAL A 390 -20.47 -20.12 -26.56
N PRO A 391 -21.42 -20.90 -27.11
CA PRO A 391 -21.13 -21.86 -28.17
C PRO A 391 -20.43 -21.17 -29.35
N ARG A 392 -19.35 -21.77 -29.88
CA ARG A 392 -18.66 -21.25 -31.07
C ARG A 392 -19.60 -21.35 -32.27
N PRO A 393 -20.03 -20.23 -32.88
CA PRO A 393 -20.98 -20.27 -33.99
C PRO A 393 -20.40 -21.06 -35.16
N GLY A 394 -21.25 -21.82 -35.88
CA GLY A 394 -20.83 -22.65 -37.02
C GLY A 394 -20.25 -24.03 -36.68
N THR A 395 -20.07 -24.35 -35.38
CA THR A 395 -19.76 -25.71 -34.91
C THR A 395 -21.04 -26.54 -34.68
N THR A 396 -20.91 -27.77 -34.21
CA THR A 396 -21.98 -28.74 -33.91
C THR A 396 -22.64 -29.43 -35.13
N ALA A 397 -22.02 -29.34 -36.31
CA ALA A 397 -22.54 -29.92 -37.55
C ALA A 397 -21.51 -30.76 -38.35
N LEU A 398 -22.01 -31.76 -39.06
CA LEU A 398 -21.34 -32.43 -40.18
C LEU A 398 -21.56 -31.62 -41.45
N TRP A 399 -20.48 -31.30 -42.16
CA TRP A 399 -20.51 -30.54 -43.41
C TRP A 399 -20.18 -31.43 -44.62
N LEU A 400 -20.73 -31.09 -45.78
CA LEU A 400 -20.48 -31.77 -47.04
C LEU A 400 -20.62 -30.86 -48.28
N PRO A 401 -19.77 -31.02 -49.32
CA PRO A 401 -19.78 -30.20 -50.53
C PRO A 401 -20.77 -30.69 -51.61
N THR A 402 -21.22 -29.76 -52.48
CA THR A 402 -22.05 -30.07 -53.65
C THR A 402 -21.40 -29.70 -54.98
N PHE A 403 -21.80 -30.38 -56.06
CA PHE A 403 -21.45 -30.03 -57.44
C PHE A 403 -22.00 -28.63 -57.85
N THR A 404 -23.01 -28.12 -57.15
CA THR A 404 -23.57 -26.76 -57.36
C THR A 404 -22.72 -25.64 -56.75
N GLY A 405 -21.65 -25.97 -56.01
CA GLY A 405 -20.82 -24.98 -55.31
C GLY A 405 -21.38 -24.52 -53.97
N GLN A 406 -22.25 -25.35 -53.38
CA GLN A 406 -22.78 -25.16 -52.04
C GLN A 406 -22.04 -26.04 -51.03
N LEU A 407 -22.23 -25.74 -49.76
CA LEU A 407 -21.74 -26.48 -48.60
C LEU A 407 -22.94 -26.66 -47.66
N LEU A 408 -23.26 -27.90 -47.31
CA LEU A 408 -24.44 -28.25 -46.54
C LEU A 408 -24.01 -28.71 -45.15
N GLY A 409 -24.48 -28.01 -44.10
CA GLY A 409 -24.21 -28.31 -42.70
C GLY A 409 -25.43 -28.94 -42.03
N TYR A 410 -25.26 -30.13 -41.46
CA TYR A 410 -26.26 -30.89 -40.71
C TYR A 410 -25.84 -30.94 -39.24
N GLU A 411 -26.55 -30.21 -38.38
CA GLU A 411 -26.33 -30.27 -36.93
C GLU A 411 -26.61 -31.66 -36.38
N ALA A 412 -26.07 -32.00 -35.21
CA ALA A 412 -26.42 -33.23 -34.48
C ALA A 412 -27.95 -33.47 -34.35
N SER A 413 -28.75 -32.39 -34.31
CA SER A 413 -30.23 -32.40 -34.32
C SER A 413 -30.88 -32.96 -35.59
N LYS A 414 -30.10 -33.18 -36.65
CA LYS A 414 -30.49 -33.79 -37.95
C LYS A 414 -29.87 -35.16 -38.19
N LEU A 415 -28.85 -35.51 -37.42
CA LEU A 415 -28.05 -36.73 -37.59
C LEU A 415 -28.60 -37.87 -36.72
N GLY A 416 -28.73 -37.66 -35.41
CA GLY A 416 -28.99 -38.71 -34.41
C GLY A 416 -30.44 -39.24 -34.30
N PHE A 417 -31.12 -39.51 -35.42
CA PHE A 417 -32.42 -40.18 -35.44
C PHE A 417 -32.37 -41.46 -36.30
N GLY A 418 -32.24 -42.61 -35.65
CA GLY A 418 -32.22 -43.92 -36.31
C GLY A 418 -33.43 -44.17 -37.22
N GLY A 419 -33.17 -44.75 -38.40
CA GLY A 419 -34.13 -44.91 -39.48
C GLY A 419 -33.99 -43.90 -40.62
N ASN A 420 -34.97 -43.88 -41.53
CA ASN A 420 -34.90 -43.14 -42.78
C ASN A 420 -35.64 -41.80 -42.66
N SER A 421 -34.95 -40.69 -42.94
CA SER A 421 -35.53 -39.34 -42.92
C SER A 421 -35.24 -38.56 -44.20
N GLN A 422 -36.09 -37.59 -44.50
CA GLN A 422 -35.72 -36.47 -45.38
C GLN A 422 -35.44 -35.25 -44.50
N ALA A 423 -34.16 -34.99 -44.26
CA ALA A 423 -33.71 -33.83 -43.50
C ALA A 423 -33.20 -32.77 -44.49
N LEU A 424 -33.78 -31.57 -44.44
CA LEU A 424 -33.12 -30.39 -45.00
C LEU A 424 -31.89 -30.05 -44.15
N PRO A 425 -30.79 -29.57 -44.75
CA PRO A 425 -29.63 -29.10 -44.00
C PRO A 425 -30.01 -27.98 -43.03
N SER A 426 -29.37 -27.96 -41.86
CA SER A 426 -29.53 -26.86 -40.89
C SER A 426 -28.96 -25.55 -41.46
N MET A 427 -27.87 -25.65 -42.21
CA MET A 427 -27.12 -24.51 -42.77
C MET A 427 -26.73 -24.81 -44.23
N THR A 428 -26.92 -23.83 -45.12
CA THR A 428 -26.50 -23.92 -46.53
C THR A 428 -25.69 -22.70 -46.90
N LEU A 429 -24.40 -22.88 -47.18
CA LEU A 429 -23.53 -21.81 -47.68
C LEU A 429 -23.37 -21.96 -49.19
N SER A 430 -23.53 -20.86 -49.93
CA SER A 430 -23.27 -20.83 -51.37
C SER A 430 -21.95 -20.11 -51.65
N THR A 431 -21.02 -20.74 -52.36
CA THR A 431 -19.72 -20.11 -52.65
C THR A 431 -19.85 -19.07 -53.79
N PRO A 432 -19.27 -17.87 -53.68
CA PRO A 432 -19.51 -16.79 -54.67
C PRO A 432 -19.04 -17.06 -56.10
N ALA A 433 -18.17 -18.06 -56.32
CA ALA A 433 -17.68 -18.41 -57.65
C ALA A 433 -18.62 -19.36 -58.43
N GLY A 434 -19.47 -20.10 -57.72
CA GLY A 434 -20.25 -21.21 -58.29
C GLY A 434 -19.38 -22.39 -58.78
N GLY A 435 -20.05 -23.43 -59.27
CA GLY A 435 -19.38 -24.66 -59.73
C GLY A 435 -18.85 -25.53 -58.59
N SER A 436 -18.43 -26.75 -58.93
CA SER A 436 -18.20 -27.82 -57.95
C SER A 436 -17.21 -27.47 -56.83
N ASN A 437 -17.65 -27.70 -55.59
CA ASN A 437 -16.75 -27.87 -54.46
C ASN A 437 -16.23 -29.32 -54.45
N ALA A 438 -14.92 -29.56 -54.42
CA ALA A 438 -14.32 -30.90 -54.57
C ALA A 438 -13.93 -31.55 -53.24
N ALA A 439 -13.67 -30.78 -52.19
CA ALA A 439 -13.39 -31.29 -50.85
C ALA A 439 -13.52 -30.17 -49.83
N ILE A 440 -13.70 -30.55 -48.57
CA ILE A 440 -13.63 -29.66 -47.42
C ILE A 440 -12.69 -30.22 -46.33
N ALA A 441 -12.22 -29.36 -45.45
CA ALA A 441 -11.71 -29.74 -44.13
C ALA A 441 -11.88 -28.55 -43.16
N PHE A 442 -11.66 -28.82 -41.87
CA PHE A 442 -11.61 -27.79 -40.83
C PHE A 442 -10.20 -27.69 -40.24
N ASP A 443 -9.77 -26.47 -39.91
CA ASP A 443 -8.61 -26.28 -39.06
C ASP A 443 -8.97 -26.38 -37.56
N ALA A 444 -7.94 -26.32 -36.71
CA ALA A 444 -8.10 -26.35 -35.25
C ALA A 444 -8.83 -25.11 -34.68
N GLN A 445 -9.14 -24.12 -35.52
CA GLN A 445 -9.90 -22.93 -35.19
C GLN A 445 -11.35 -22.99 -35.73
N SER A 446 -11.77 -24.13 -36.30
CA SER A 446 -13.10 -24.35 -36.89
C SER A 446 -13.39 -23.48 -38.12
N HIS A 447 -12.37 -22.95 -38.82
CA HIS A 447 -12.58 -22.31 -40.11
C HIS A 447 -12.79 -23.41 -41.16
N LEU A 448 -13.79 -23.25 -42.04
CA LEU A 448 -14.00 -24.17 -43.16
C LEU A 448 -13.07 -23.79 -44.30
N TRP A 449 -12.32 -24.77 -44.80
CA TRP A 449 -11.53 -24.68 -46.01
C TRP A 449 -12.17 -25.56 -47.09
N THR A 450 -12.40 -25.02 -48.30
CA THR A 450 -13.00 -25.76 -49.43
C THR A 450 -12.24 -25.55 -50.73
N LEU A 451 -12.18 -26.58 -51.57
CA LEU A 451 -11.65 -26.51 -52.93
C LEU A 451 -12.77 -26.22 -53.94
N ASN A 452 -12.71 -25.07 -54.62
CA ASN A 452 -13.53 -24.83 -55.81
C ASN A 452 -12.78 -25.33 -57.06
N SER A 453 -13.22 -26.46 -57.63
CA SER A 453 -12.51 -27.11 -58.74
C SER A 453 -12.74 -26.42 -60.09
N ALA A 454 -13.82 -25.66 -60.23
CA ALA A 454 -14.09 -24.86 -61.43
C ALA A 454 -13.07 -23.72 -61.63
N THR A 455 -12.47 -23.21 -60.55
CA THR A 455 -11.51 -22.09 -60.59
C THR A 455 -10.09 -22.46 -60.13
N ASN A 456 -9.87 -23.68 -59.62
CA ASN A 456 -8.63 -24.12 -58.99
C ASN A 456 -8.21 -23.20 -57.81
N THR A 457 -9.14 -22.95 -56.88
CA THR A 457 -8.89 -22.11 -55.69
C THR A 457 -9.28 -22.79 -54.39
N LEU A 458 -8.56 -22.47 -53.32
CA LEU A 458 -8.98 -22.70 -51.93
C LEU A 458 -9.74 -21.49 -51.42
N LEU A 459 -10.88 -21.71 -50.75
CA LEU A 459 -11.67 -20.68 -50.07
C LEU A 459 -11.68 -20.95 -48.56
N GLU A 460 -11.43 -19.92 -47.76
CA GLU A 460 -11.50 -19.96 -46.28
C GLU A 460 -12.75 -19.23 -45.78
N PHE A 461 -13.45 -19.82 -44.81
CA PHE A 461 -14.63 -19.23 -44.16
C PHE A 461 -14.54 -19.34 -42.63
N MET A 462 -14.70 -18.20 -41.94
CA MET A 462 -14.67 -18.12 -40.47
C MET A 462 -15.91 -18.80 -39.84
N PRO A 463 -15.81 -19.36 -38.60
CA PRO A 463 -16.94 -20.02 -37.92
C PRO A 463 -18.22 -19.17 -37.88
N GLN A 464 -18.08 -17.86 -37.67
CA GLN A 464 -19.17 -16.88 -37.68
C GLN A 464 -19.95 -16.83 -39.02
N GLN A 465 -19.29 -17.12 -40.14
CA GLN A 465 -19.92 -17.17 -41.47
C GLN A 465 -20.65 -18.47 -41.73
N LEU A 466 -20.32 -19.54 -40.99
CA LEU A 466 -20.97 -20.84 -41.10
C LEU A 466 -22.28 -20.90 -40.30
N ALA A 467 -22.47 -19.97 -39.35
CA ALA A 467 -23.52 -20.00 -38.34
C ALA A 467 -24.97 -19.78 -38.85
N SER A 468 -25.17 -19.48 -40.13
CA SER A 468 -26.49 -19.46 -40.77
C SER A 468 -26.39 -19.56 -42.29
N SER A 469 -27.48 -19.98 -42.95
CA SER A 469 -27.52 -20.13 -44.41
C SER A 469 -27.34 -18.79 -45.14
N ALA A 470 -26.33 -18.71 -46.01
CA ALA A 470 -25.88 -17.46 -46.62
C ALA A 470 -25.09 -17.67 -47.93
N THR A 471 -24.72 -16.57 -48.59
CA THR A 471 -23.70 -16.54 -49.65
C THR A 471 -22.51 -15.72 -49.15
N PRO A 472 -21.69 -16.25 -48.22
CA PRO A 472 -20.60 -15.48 -47.60
C PRO A 472 -19.47 -15.21 -48.59
N THR A 473 -18.84 -14.04 -48.48
CA THR A 473 -17.53 -13.78 -49.11
C THR A 473 -16.45 -14.54 -48.32
N PRO A 474 -15.60 -15.37 -48.96
CA PRO A 474 -14.46 -16.00 -48.30
C PRO A 474 -13.55 -14.95 -47.64
N VAL A 475 -13.03 -15.23 -46.44
CA VAL A 475 -12.04 -14.35 -45.79
C VAL A 475 -10.66 -14.46 -46.46
N LYS A 476 -10.39 -15.57 -47.14
CA LYS A 476 -9.20 -15.77 -47.97
C LYS A 476 -9.54 -16.54 -49.23
N THR A 477 -8.75 -16.34 -50.28
CA THR A 477 -8.87 -17.07 -51.55
C THR A 477 -7.48 -17.31 -52.13
N ILE A 478 -6.94 -18.50 -51.91
CA ILE A 478 -5.66 -18.91 -52.48
C ILE A 478 -5.93 -19.42 -53.90
N ARG A 479 -5.20 -18.88 -54.87
CA ARG A 479 -5.34 -19.13 -56.31
C ARG A 479 -4.09 -19.81 -56.84
N SER A 480 -4.24 -20.60 -57.90
CA SER A 480 -3.10 -21.20 -58.58
C SER A 480 -2.06 -20.14 -58.98
N SER A 481 -0.86 -20.29 -58.42
CA SER A 481 0.28 -19.39 -58.59
C SER A 481 1.55 -20.23 -58.61
N ALA A 482 2.41 -20.04 -59.62
CA ALA A 482 3.60 -20.88 -59.84
C ALA A 482 3.33 -22.41 -59.85
N GLY A 483 2.12 -22.84 -60.25
CA GLY A 483 1.71 -24.26 -60.30
C GLY A 483 1.21 -24.84 -58.97
N SER A 484 0.98 -24.01 -57.95
CA SER A 484 0.56 -24.44 -56.61
C SER A 484 -0.75 -25.24 -56.55
N LEU A 485 -1.74 -24.90 -57.37
CA LEU A 485 -3.02 -25.60 -57.46
C LEU A 485 -3.28 -26.05 -58.90
N SER A 486 -3.47 -27.35 -59.13
CA SER A 486 -3.66 -27.94 -60.46
C SER A 486 -4.70 -29.06 -60.38
N ARG A 487 -5.95 -28.75 -60.81
CA ARG A 487 -7.14 -29.60 -60.63
C ARG A 487 -7.16 -30.25 -59.23
N PRO A 488 -7.16 -29.45 -58.14
CA PRO A 488 -7.04 -29.97 -56.80
C PRO A 488 -8.29 -30.79 -56.42
N ALA A 489 -8.08 -31.93 -55.77
CA ALA A 489 -9.11 -32.94 -55.52
C ALA A 489 -9.45 -33.13 -54.03
N ALA A 490 -8.45 -33.11 -53.14
CA ALA A 490 -8.63 -33.27 -51.70
C ALA A 490 -7.75 -32.31 -50.90
N LEU A 491 -8.15 -32.01 -49.66
CA LEU A 491 -7.40 -31.17 -48.73
C LEU A 491 -7.47 -31.74 -47.29
N ALA A 492 -6.43 -31.50 -46.49
CA ALA A 492 -6.32 -31.98 -45.11
C ALA A 492 -5.44 -31.04 -44.27
N PHE A 493 -5.69 -31.00 -42.96
CA PHE A 493 -4.78 -30.38 -41.99
C PHE A 493 -3.95 -31.41 -41.25
N ASP A 494 -2.64 -31.12 -41.09
CA ASP A 494 -1.80 -31.85 -40.14
C ASP A 494 -1.94 -31.30 -38.71
N SER A 495 -1.39 -32.02 -37.73
CA SER A 495 -1.45 -31.64 -36.31
C SER A 495 -0.67 -30.36 -35.94
N SER A 496 0.05 -29.76 -36.89
CA SER A 496 0.71 -28.45 -36.75
C SER A 496 -0.09 -27.31 -37.38
N GLY A 497 -1.26 -27.59 -37.98
CA GLY A 497 -2.11 -26.62 -38.65
C GLY A 497 -1.65 -26.26 -40.07
N ASN A 498 -0.79 -27.07 -40.70
CA ASN A 498 -0.44 -26.86 -42.11
C ASN A 498 -1.50 -27.52 -43.01
N LEU A 499 -1.85 -26.83 -44.10
CA LEU A 499 -2.83 -27.28 -45.08
C LEU A 499 -2.13 -28.04 -46.22
N TRP A 500 -2.48 -29.31 -46.38
CA TRP A 500 -2.00 -30.20 -47.43
C TRP A 500 -3.09 -30.36 -48.50
N VAL A 501 -2.72 -30.33 -49.79
CA VAL A 501 -3.66 -30.38 -50.92
C VAL A 501 -3.16 -31.34 -52.00
N ALA A 502 -4.02 -32.27 -52.43
CA ALA A 502 -3.80 -33.19 -53.54
C ALA A 502 -4.13 -32.51 -54.88
N ASN A 503 -3.15 -32.40 -55.77
CA ASN A 503 -3.31 -31.88 -57.12
C ASN A 503 -3.42 -33.02 -58.15
N LEU A 504 -4.66 -33.46 -58.41
CA LEU A 504 -4.96 -34.49 -59.41
C LEU A 504 -4.56 -34.07 -60.84
N GLY A 505 -4.30 -32.79 -61.09
CA GLY A 505 -3.92 -32.24 -62.39
C GLY A 505 -2.43 -32.35 -62.76
N ASN A 506 -1.55 -32.65 -61.80
CA ASN A 506 -0.10 -32.79 -62.04
C ASN A 506 0.60 -33.80 -61.12
N ASP A 507 -0.16 -34.64 -60.40
CA ASP A 507 0.33 -35.67 -59.47
C ASP A 507 1.34 -35.14 -58.44
N THR A 508 0.98 -34.00 -57.84
CA THR A 508 1.68 -33.41 -56.70
C THR A 508 0.81 -33.32 -55.46
N ILE A 509 1.45 -33.23 -54.31
CA ILE A 509 0.83 -32.78 -53.06
C ILE A 509 1.58 -31.53 -52.61
N VAL A 510 0.86 -30.45 -52.35
CA VAL A 510 1.41 -29.18 -51.87
C VAL A 510 1.06 -28.94 -50.42
N MET A 511 1.94 -28.28 -49.68
CA MET A 511 1.69 -27.87 -48.29
C MET A 511 1.86 -26.36 -48.12
N PHE A 512 0.89 -25.73 -47.45
CA PHE A 512 0.94 -24.36 -46.98
C PHE A 512 1.03 -24.36 -45.45
N THR A 513 2.08 -23.75 -44.90
CA THR A 513 2.30 -23.75 -43.45
C THR A 513 1.26 -22.91 -42.71
N ALA A 514 0.97 -23.23 -41.45
CA ALA A 514 0.08 -22.44 -40.59
C ALA A 514 0.44 -20.93 -40.59
N TYR A 515 1.74 -20.62 -40.59
CA TYR A 515 2.24 -19.24 -40.70
C TYR A 515 1.92 -18.59 -42.06
N GLN A 516 2.11 -19.31 -43.17
CA GLN A 516 1.76 -18.81 -44.50
C GLN A 516 0.26 -18.55 -44.65
N LEU A 517 -0.58 -19.44 -44.12
CA LEU A 517 -2.04 -19.26 -44.11
C LEU A 517 -2.41 -18.03 -43.27
N ALA A 518 -1.85 -17.89 -42.06
CA ALA A 518 -2.16 -16.79 -41.16
C ALA A 518 -1.65 -15.41 -41.63
N GLN A 519 -0.53 -15.34 -42.38
CA GLN A 519 0.18 -14.08 -42.65
C GLN A 519 0.27 -13.69 -44.15
N VAL A 520 -0.21 -14.53 -45.07
CA VAL A 520 -0.16 -14.28 -46.52
C VAL A 520 -1.52 -14.54 -47.15
N ASP A 521 -1.96 -13.65 -48.05
CA ASP A 521 -3.27 -13.76 -48.70
C ASP A 521 -3.30 -14.82 -49.81
N ASN A 522 -2.20 -14.93 -50.55
CA ASN A 522 -2.02 -15.90 -51.64
C ASN A 522 -0.60 -16.51 -51.58
N PRO A 523 -0.31 -17.38 -50.59
CA PRO A 523 1.01 -17.97 -50.43
C PRO A 523 1.40 -18.89 -51.60
N ILE A 524 2.70 -19.06 -51.77
CA ILE A 524 3.31 -20.16 -52.53
C ILE A 524 3.51 -21.32 -51.54
N PRO A 525 3.31 -22.60 -51.92
CA PRO A 525 3.55 -23.73 -51.03
C PRO A 525 4.93 -23.70 -50.37
N GLY A 526 4.97 -23.95 -49.06
CA GLY A 526 6.22 -24.14 -48.33
C GLY A 526 6.92 -25.46 -48.68
N LEU A 527 6.16 -26.45 -49.15
CA LEU A 527 6.65 -27.75 -49.59
C LEU A 527 5.82 -28.33 -50.74
N VAL A 528 6.48 -29.10 -51.61
CA VAL A 528 5.85 -29.83 -52.73
C VAL A 528 6.41 -31.25 -52.81
N ILE A 529 5.53 -32.24 -52.68
CA ILE A 529 5.80 -33.65 -53.00
C ILE A 529 5.37 -33.92 -54.44
N SER A 530 6.20 -34.60 -55.22
CA SER A 530 5.92 -34.98 -56.60
C SER A 530 6.12 -36.48 -56.81
N ALA A 531 5.46 -37.04 -57.83
CA ALA A 531 5.65 -38.43 -58.24
C ALA A 531 7.12 -38.77 -58.47
N ASN A 532 7.65 -39.76 -57.73
CA ASN A 532 8.92 -40.39 -58.06
C ASN A 532 8.69 -41.39 -59.19
N THR A 533 9.34 -41.17 -60.33
CA THR A 533 9.23 -42.02 -61.54
C THR A 533 10.43 -42.94 -61.76
N THR A 534 11.40 -43.01 -60.84
CA THR A 534 12.58 -43.89 -60.96
C THR A 534 12.28 -45.30 -60.45
N GLY A 535 11.26 -45.95 -61.03
CA GLY A 535 10.83 -47.31 -60.72
C GLY A 535 9.72 -47.79 -61.68
N PHE A 536 9.24 -49.02 -61.49
CA PHE A 536 8.18 -49.61 -62.33
C PHE A 536 6.76 -49.07 -62.04
N SER A 537 6.58 -48.28 -60.99
CA SER A 537 5.33 -47.57 -60.69
C SER A 537 5.65 -46.20 -60.11
N PRO A 538 4.97 -45.12 -60.54
CA PRO A 538 5.10 -43.81 -59.92
C PRO A 538 4.56 -43.80 -58.47
N THR A 539 5.16 -43.02 -57.58
CA THR A 539 4.76 -42.96 -56.15
C THR A 539 3.53 -42.09 -55.88
N LEU A 540 3.20 -41.17 -56.78
CA LEU A 540 1.94 -40.42 -56.85
C LEU A 540 1.36 -40.58 -58.26
N ASN A 541 0.08 -40.91 -58.40
CA ASN A 541 -0.54 -41.22 -59.69
C ASN A 541 -2.08 -41.17 -59.61
N GLY A 542 -2.71 -40.19 -60.25
CA GLY A 542 -4.15 -39.95 -60.11
C GLY A 542 -4.51 -39.59 -58.66
N VAL A 543 -3.75 -38.69 -58.03
CA VAL A 543 -3.88 -38.38 -56.59
C VAL A 543 -5.27 -37.82 -56.28
N SER A 544 -6.13 -38.63 -55.65
CA SER A 544 -7.56 -38.34 -55.48
C SER A 544 -7.95 -37.92 -54.06
N SER A 545 -7.35 -38.56 -53.05
CA SER A 545 -7.67 -38.35 -51.63
C SER A 545 -6.41 -38.39 -50.77
N LEU A 546 -6.43 -37.67 -49.65
CA LEU A 546 -5.38 -37.72 -48.64
C LEU A 546 -5.93 -37.48 -47.23
N THR A 547 -5.27 -38.05 -46.22
CA THR A 547 -5.60 -37.90 -44.79
C THR A 547 -4.36 -38.16 -43.94
N PHE A 548 -4.35 -37.73 -42.68
CA PHE A 548 -3.27 -38.02 -41.73
C PHE A 548 -3.69 -39.09 -40.72
N ASP A 549 -2.74 -39.92 -40.28
CA ASP A 549 -2.94 -40.73 -39.07
C ASP A 549 -2.52 -39.98 -37.78
N LYS A 550 -2.83 -40.57 -36.62
CA LYS A 550 -2.53 -40.00 -35.30
C LYS A 550 -1.02 -39.84 -35.00
N SER A 551 -0.15 -40.44 -35.82
CA SER A 551 1.32 -40.30 -35.71
C SER A 551 1.87 -39.26 -36.70
N GLY A 552 1.01 -38.58 -37.46
CA GLY A 552 1.40 -37.58 -38.45
C GLY A 552 1.91 -38.16 -39.77
N ASN A 553 1.70 -39.45 -40.05
CA ASN A 553 1.98 -39.95 -41.40
C ASN A 553 0.88 -39.48 -42.37
N LEU A 554 1.28 -39.03 -43.56
CA LEU A 554 0.37 -38.69 -44.65
C LEU A 554 0.02 -39.96 -45.43
N TRP A 555 -1.26 -40.28 -45.50
CA TRP A 555 -1.83 -41.36 -46.30
C TRP A 555 -2.52 -40.78 -47.54
N VAL A 556 -2.30 -41.42 -48.69
CA VAL A 556 -2.67 -40.88 -50.01
C VAL A 556 -3.25 -41.98 -50.88
N LEU A 557 -4.36 -41.68 -51.56
CA LEU A 557 -5.01 -42.56 -52.53
C LEU A 557 -4.64 -42.16 -53.97
N ASN A 558 -3.91 -43.05 -54.63
CA ASN A 558 -3.61 -42.99 -56.06
C ASN A 558 -4.71 -43.75 -56.81
N ALA A 559 -5.64 -43.02 -57.45
CA ALA A 559 -6.79 -43.60 -58.15
C ALA A 559 -6.51 -43.95 -59.63
N ALA A 560 -5.30 -43.72 -60.14
CA ALA A 560 -4.90 -44.22 -61.45
C ALA A 560 -4.46 -45.69 -61.36
N SER A 561 -4.88 -46.53 -62.30
CA SER A 561 -4.57 -47.97 -62.30
C SER A 561 -3.08 -48.27 -62.50
N PRO A 562 -2.49 -49.23 -61.75
CA PRO A 562 -3.10 -49.97 -60.63
C PRO A 562 -3.25 -49.07 -59.39
N GLU A 563 -4.46 -49.03 -58.84
CA GLU A 563 -4.76 -48.17 -57.70
C GLU A 563 -3.93 -48.58 -56.47
N THR A 564 -3.40 -47.58 -55.76
CA THR A 564 -2.55 -47.79 -54.59
C THR A 564 -2.90 -46.83 -53.47
N ILE A 565 -2.69 -47.28 -52.22
CA ILE A 565 -2.66 -46.39 -51.06
C ILE A 565 -1.21 -46.32 -50.60
N VAL A 566 -0.66 -45.10 -50.50
CA VAL A 566 0.74 -44.88 -50.14
C VAL A 566 0.86 -44.07 -48.85
N ARG A 567 1.91 -44.33 -48.06
CA ARG A 567 2.19 -43.62 -46.81
C ARG A 567 3.53 -42.92 -46.82
N PHE A 568 3.56 -41.65 -46.43
CA PHE A 568 4.77 -40.88 -46.16
C PHE A 568 4.91 -40.59 -44.66
N THR A 569 6.09 -40.79 -44.08
CA THR A 569 6.36 -40.48 -42.66
C THR A 569 6.67 -38.99 -42.45
N PRO A 570 6.55 -38.45 -41.22
CA PRO A 570 6.95 -37.06 -40.91
C PRO A 570 8.34 -36.68 -41.45
N ASP A 571 9.35 -37.56 -41.32
CA ASP A 571 10.70 -37.34 -41.85
C ASP A 571 10.73 -37.15 -43.38
N GLN A 572 9.90 -37.91 -44.10
CA GLN A 572 9.75 -37.82 -45.57
C GLN A 572 8.99 -36.57 -46.00
N LEU A 573 8.25 -35.94 -45.06
CA LEU A 573 7.46 -34.72 -45.25
C LEU A 573 8.21 -33.46 -44.77
N MET A 574 9.49 -33.56 -44.40
CA MET A 574 10.30 -32.40 -43.97
C MET A 574 10.76 -31.49 -45.13
N ARG A 575 10.78 -31.97 -46.38
CA ARG A 575 11.32 -31.25 -47.55
C ARG A 575 10.61 -31.61 -48.84
N SER A 576 10.55 -30.66 -49.77
CA SER A 576 10.08 -30.90 -51.15
C SER A 576 10.93 -31.92 -51.89
N GLY A 577 10.30 -32.69 -52.77
CA GLY A 577 11.00 -33.67 -53.63
C GLY A 577 10.13 -34.84 -54.06
N THR A 578 10.79 -35.96 -54.33
CA THR A 578 10.19 -37.20 -54.84
C THR A 578 10.42 -38.38 -53.86
N PRO A 579 9.90 -38.32 -52.62
CA PRO A 579 10.08 -39.37 -51.63
C PRO A 579 9.52 -40.73 -52.10
N ILE A 580 10.16 -41.79 -51.61
CA ILE A 580 9.69 -43.17 -51.75
C ILE A 580 8.77 -43.48 -50.54
N PRO A 581 7.51 -43.87 -50.73
CA PRO A 581 6.60 -44.18 -49.63
C PRO A 581 7.17 -45.25 -48.67
N ALA A 582 6.92 -45.08 -47.37
CA ALA A 582 7.26 -46.08 -46.35
C ALA A 582 6.31 -47.30 -46.36
N VAL A 583 5.11 -47.16 -46.95
CA VAL A 583 4.16 -48.24 -47.22
C VAL A 583 3.52 -48.00 -48.59
N ILE A 584 3.30 -49.07 -49.35
CA ILE A 584 2.46 -49.12 -50.55
C ILE A 584 1.51 -50.31 -50.40
N LEU A 585 0.21 -50.05 -50.44
CA LEU A 585 -0.86 -51.06 -50.44
C LEU A 585 -1.47 -51.14 -51.84
N TYR A 586 -1.86 -52.35 -52.25
CA TYR A 586 -2.57 -52.64 -53.49
C TYR A 586 -3.98 -53.14 -53.14
N PRO A 587 -4.95 -52.24 -52.88
CA PRO A 587 -6.18 -52.58 -52.17
C PRO A 587 -7.24 -53.32 -53.00
N GLY A 588 -7.06 -53.48 -54.32
CA GLY A 588 -8.03 -54.17 -55.18
C GLY A 588 -9.37 -53.44 -55.29
N LEU A 589 -9.33 -52.11 -55.31
CA LEU A 589 -10.49 -51.23 -55.48
C LEU A 589 -10.92 -51.14 -56.95
N SER A 590 -12.13 -50.65 -57.19
CA SER A 590 -12.64 -50.27 -58.51
C SER A 590 -13.06 -48.80 -58.47
N ALA A 591 -12.10 -47.89 -58.64
CA ALA A 591 -12.19 -46.46 -58.33
C ALA A 591 -12.41 -46.21 -56.83
N GLY A 592 -11.32 -46.16 -56.07
CA GLY A 592 -11.32 -45.61 -54.71
C GLY A 592 -11.59 -44.09 -54.69
N SER A 593 -12.26 -43.59 -53.65
CA SER A 593 -12.69 -42.19 -53.55
C SER A 593 -12.22 -41.43 -52.29
N SER A 594 -12.25 -42.03 -51.10
CA SER A 594 -11.93 -41.37 -49.83
C SER A 594 -11.22 -42.31 -48.85
N LEU A 595 -10.44 -41.70 -47.95
CA LEU A 595 -9.69 -42.32 -46.86
C LEU A 595 -10.13 -41.69 -45.52
N ALA A 596 -10.45 -42.49 -44.51
CA ALA A 596 -10.74 -42.01 -43.16
C ALA A 596 -10.15 -42.94 -42.08
N PHE A 597 -9.67 -42.38 -40.97
CA PHE A 597 -9.16 -43.14 -39.83
C PHE A 597 -10.17 -43.24 -38.69
N ASP A 598 -10.34 -44.43 -38.12
CA ASP A 598 -11.11 -44.60 -36.89
C ASP A 598 -10.29 -44.27 -35.62
N SER A 599 -10.96 -44.28 -34.46
CA SER A 599 -10.32 -43.97 -33.18
C SER A 599 -9.29 -45.01 -32.73
N ASN A 600 -9.28 -46.21 -33.31
CA ASN A 600 -8.29 -47.26 -33.08
C ASN A 600 -7.08 -47.16 -34.03
N GLY A 601 -7.15 -46.30 -35.06
CA GLY A 601 -6.10 -46.14 -36.06
C GLY A 601 -6.22 -47.11 -37.24
N ASN A 602 -7.40 -47.70 -37.47
CA ASN A 602 -7.67 -48.48 -38.67
C ASN A 602 -8.07 -47.53 -39.83
N LEU A 603 -7.63 -47.84 -41.04
CA LEU A 603 -7.90 -47.06 -42.24
C LEU A 603 -9.10 -47.63 -42.99
N TRP A 604 -10.16 -46.83 -43.10
CA TRP A 604 -11.35 -47.09 -43.90
C TRP A 604 -11.23 -46.41 -45.26
N VAL A 605 -11.70 -47.11 -46.29
CA VAL A 605 -11.58 -46.69 -47.69
C VAL A 605 -12.88 -46.98 -48.44
N SER A 606 -13.36 -46.01 -49.21
CA SER A 606 -14.55 -46.17 -50.06
C SER A 606 -14.17 -46.63 -51.47
N ASP A 607 -14.74 -47.75 -51.89
CA ASP A 607 -14.63 -48.33 -53.24
C ASP A 607 -15.88 -47.91 -54.03
N TYR A 608 -15.78 -46.75 -54.69
CA TYR A 608 -16.91 -46.03 -55.30
C TYR A 608 -17.56 -46.85 -56.41
N GLY A 609 -16.77 -47.48 -57.29
CA GLY A 609 -17.31 -48.30 -58.39
C GLY A 609 -17.92 -49.62 -57.90
N SER A 610 -17.32 -50.28 -56.91
CA SER A 610 -17.89 -51.51 -56.33
C SER A 610 -19.10 -51.26 -55.41
N SER A 611 -19.34 -50.02 -54.97
CA SER A 611 -20.29 -49.68 -53.90
C SER A 611 -20.05 -50.47 -52.61
N THR A 612 -18.79 -50.50 -52.17
CA THR A 612 -18.35 -51.17 -50.95
C THR A 612 -17.41 -50.28 -50.13
N LEU A 613 -17.26 -50.59 -48.85
CA LEU A 613 -16.18 -50.05 -48.01
C LEU A 613 -15.18 -51.16 -47.69
N VAL A 614 -13.91 -50.83 -47.50
CA VAL A 614 -12.88 -51.75 -46.99
C VAL A 614 -12.10 -51.12 -45.85
N MET A 615 -11.66 -51.94 -44.89
CA MET A 615 -10.85 -51.51 -43.75
C MET A 615 -9.56 -52.31 -43.60
N TYR A 616 -8.47 -51.59 -43.32
CA TYR A 616 -7.17 -52.12 -42.94
C TYR A 616 -6.90 -51.82 -41.47
N THR A 617 -6.60 -52.84 -40.68
CA THR A 617 -6.30 -52.63 -39.25
C THR A 617 -4.96 -51.93 -39.08
N ALA A 618 -4.77 -51.22 -37.95
CA ALA A 618 -3.52 -50.51 -37.65
C ALA A 618 -2.25 -51.39 -37.80
N ALA A 619 -2.35 -52.70 -37.57
CA ALA A 619 -1.27 -53.67 -37.78
C ALA A 619 -0.96 -53.95 -39.28
N GLN A 620 -1.97 -53.94 -40.14
CA GLN A 620 -1.81 -54.09 -41.60
C GLN A 620 -1.24 -52.83 -42.26
N LEU A 621 -1.32 -51.69 -41.58
CA LEU A 621 -0.78 -50.39 -42.01
C LEU A 621 0.70 -50.18 -41.66
N LEU A 622 1.35 -51.18 -41.04
CA LEU A 622 2.78 -51.16 -40.74
C LEU A 622 3.60 -51.58 -41.98
N PRO A 623 4.84 -51.07 -42.14
CA PRO A 623 5.75 -51.57 -43.18
C PRO A 623 6.05 -53.06 -42.97
N SER A 624 5.79 -53.87 -43.98
CA SER A 624 6.01 -55.33 -43.93
C SER A 624 7.27 -55.72 -44.70
N SER A 625 7.99 -56.74 -44.21
CA SER A 625 9.16 -57.32 -44.88
C SER A 625 8.82 -58.21 -46.08
N ASN A 626 7.53 -58.47 -46.30
CA ASN A 626 7.04 -59.49 -47.22
C ASN A 626 6.34 -58.78 -48.39
N ALA A 627 6.77 -59.06 -49.62
CA ALA A 627 6.45 -58.25 -50.81
C ALA A 627 5.00 -58.35 -51.34
N SER A 628 4.04 -58.79 -50.52
CA SER A 628 2.61 -58.90 -50.83
C SER A 628 1.81 -57.92 -49.99
N SER A 629 0.98 -57.08 -50.63
CA SER A 629 0.02 -56.23 -49.91
C SER A 629 -0.89 -57.10 -49.02
N PRO A 630 -1.20 -56.69 -47.77
CA PRO A 630 -2.28 -57.32 -47.02
C PRO A 630 -3.61 -57.13 -47.76
N MET A 631 -4.52 -58.09 -47.57
CA MET A 631 -5.94 -57.91 -47.91
C MET A 631 -6.65 -57.14 -46.78
N PRO A 632 -7.72 -56.37 -47.05
CA PRO A 632 -8.46 -55.69 -46.00
C PRO A 632 -9.11 -56.70 -45.05
N THR A 633 -9.18 -56.35 -43.75
CA THR A 633 -9.76 -57.23 -42.71
C THR A 633 -11.29 -57.24 -42.77
N VAL A 634 -11.89 -56.08 -43.08
CA VAL A 634 -13.35 -55.94 -43.25
C VAL A 634 -13.65 -55.41 -44.66
N ARG A 635 -14.66 -55.99 -45.31
CA ARG A 635 -15.33 -55.44 -46.49
C ARG A 635 -16.82 -55.37 -46.25
N LEU A 636 -17.39 -54.17 -46.35
CA LEU A 636 -18.84 -53.92 -46.24
C LEU A 636 -19.42 -53.70 -47.64
N SER A 637 -20.59 -54.27 -47.89
CA SER A 637 -21.29 -54.19 -49.18
C SER A 637 -22.73 -53.73 -48.99
N SER A 638 -23.33 -53.16 -50.04
CA SER A 638 -24.67 -52.58 -49.94
C SER A 638 -25.74 -53.61 -49.58
N HIS A 639 -26.59 -53.29 -48.61
CA HIS A 639 -27.90 -53.91 -48.43
C HIS A 639 -28.97 -52.80 -48.43
N ASN A 640 -30.09 -53.03 -49.12
CA ASN A 640 -31.20 -52.07 -49.26
C ASN A 640 -30.82 -50.64 -49.71
N GLY A 641 -29.64 -50.45 -50.32
CA GLY A 641 -29.11 -49.15 -50.73
C GLY A 641 -28.22 -48.44 -49.71
N SER A 642 -27.83 -49.12 -48.61
CA SER A 642 -26.96 -48.58 -47.56
C SER A 642 -25.61 -48.09 -48.08
N LEU A 643 -25.08 -48.69 -49.16
CA LEU A 643 -23.96 -48.16 -49.93
C LEU A 643 -24.39 -47.97 -51.40
N SER A 644 -24.13 -46.80 -51.97
CA SER A 644 -24.46 -46.47 -53.36
C SER A 644 -23.48 -45.43 -53.90
N ASN A 645 -22.41 -45.92 -54.52
CA ASN A 645 -21.23 -45.14 -54.91
C ASN A 645 -20.72 -44.23 -53.76
N PRO A 646 -20.19 -44.82 -52.67
CA PRO A 646 -19.69 -44.06 -51.53
C PRO A 646 -18.48 -43.19 -51.95
N ALA A 647 -18.51 -41.91 -51.59
CA ALA A 647 -17.53 -40.92 -52.05
C ALA A 647 -16.71 -40.29 -50.92
N GLY A 648 -17.34 -40.00 -49.78
CA GLY A 648 -16.72 -39.34 -48.62
C GLY A 648 -17.05 -40.08 -47.34
N LEU A 649 -16.07 -40.15 -46.43
CA LEU A 649 -16.12 -40.89 -45.18
C LEU A 649 -15.69 -39.99 -44.00
N ALA A 650 -16.44 -40.01 -42.90
CA ALA A 650 -16.03 -39.39 -41.65
C ALA A 650 -16.43 -40.25 -40.45
N PHE A 651 -15.58 -40.28 -39.42
CA PHE A 651 -15.94 -40.83 -38.12
C PHE A 651 -16.36 -39.71 -37.18
N ASP A 652 -17.31 -39.98 -36.30
CA ASP A 652 -17.69 -39.07 -35.22
C ASP A 652 -17.00 -39.36 -33.88
N SER A 653 -17.45 -38.67 -32.83
CA SER A 653 -16.93 -38.78 -31.47
C SER A 653 -17.34 -40.05 -30.72
N SER A 654 -18.40 -40.74 -31.14
CA SER A 654 -18.80 -42.07 -30.62
C SER A 654 -18.11 -43.21 -31.38
N GLY A 655 -17.70 -42.95 -32.63
CA GLY A 655 -17.03 -43.90 -33.52
C GLY A 655 -17.95 -44.46 -34.60
N ASP A 656 -19.13 -43.89 -34.80
CA ASP A 656 -20.02 -44.22 -35.90
C ASP A 656 -19.44 -43.65 -37.22
N LEU A 657 -19.54 -44.43 -38.31
CA LEU A 657 -19.02 -44.09 -39.62
C LEU A 657 -20.12 -43.46 -40.48
N TRP A 658 -19.92 -42.19 -40.82
CA TRP A 658 -20.76 -41.41 -41.71
C TRP A 658 -20.25 -41.50 -43.14
N VAL A 659 -21.15 -41.77 -44.10
CA VAL A 659 -20.82 -42.05 -45.50
C VAL A 659 -21.71 -41.26 -46.45
N ALA A 660 -21.09 -40.47 -47.33
CA ALA A 660 -21.78 -39.79 -48.42
C ALA A 660 -21.89 -40.71 -49.66
N ASN A 661 -23.11 -41.18 -49.95
CA ASN A 661 -23.45 -42.02 -51.09
C ASN A 661 -23.93 -41.16 -52.28
N LEU A 662 -23.13 -41.07 -53.34
CA LEU A 662 -23.46 -40.24 -54.50
C LEU A 662 -24.49 -40.87 -55.43
N GLY A 663 -24.51 -42.21 -55.54
CA GLY A 663 -25.39 -42.93 -56.46
C GLY A 663 -26.88 -42.75 -56.14
N ASN A 664 -27.22 -42.44 -54.88
CA ASN A 664 -28.59 -42.16 -54.43
C ASN A 664 -28.74 -40.80 -53.71
N ASN A 665 -27.70 -39.97 -53.63
CA ASN A 665 -27.66 -38.71 -52.87
C ASN A 665 -28.13 -38.85 -51.40
N THR A 666 -27.59 -39.85 -50.69
CA THR A 666 -27.85 -40.04 -49.25
C THR A 666 -26.60 -39.83 -48.41
N LEU A 667 -26.81 -39.49 -47.14
CA LEU A 667 -25.82 -39.57 -46.07
C LEU A 667 -26.30 -40.67 -45.12
N VAL A 668 -25.44 -41.65 -44.83
CA VAL A 668 -25.78 -42.81 -43.98
C VAL A 668 -24.81 -42.96 -42.82
N GLU A 669 -25.24 -43.67 -41.80
CA GLU A 669 -24.54 -43.94 -40.53
C GLU A 669 -24.39 -45.45 -40.33
N PHE A 670 -23.19 -45.90 -39.93
CA PHE A 670 -22.92 -47.28 -39.52
C PHE A 670 -22.26 -47.31 -38.14
N THR A 671 -22.82 -48.06 -37.19
CA THR A 671 -22.34 -48.06 -35.81
C THR A 671 -21.08 -48.91 -35.60
N PRO A 672 -20.25 -48.66 -34.56
CA PRO A 672 -19.06 -49.46 -34.26
C PRO A 672 -19.27 -50.98 -34.34
N ASP A 673 -20.40 -51.49 -33.86
CA ASP A 673 -20.75 -52.92 -33.92
C ASP A 673 -20.88 -53.42 -35.38
N GLN A 674 -21.50 -52.63 -36.25
CA GLN A 674 -21.68 -52.95 -37.69
C GLN A 674 -20.35 -52.91 -38.46
N LEU A 675 -19.35 -52.19 -37.94
CA LEU A 675 -18.03 -52.04 -38.55
C LEU A 675 -17.05 -53.16 -38.16
N THR A 676 -17.41 -54.04 -37.21
CA THR A 676 -16.51 -55.07 -36.67
C THR A 676 -16.17 -56.22 -37.63
N ALA A 677 -17.00 -56.49 -38.64
CA ALA A 677 -16.90 -57.68 -39.48
C ALA A 677 -17.35 -57.44 -40.93
N SER A 678 -16.86 -58.28 -41.86
CA SER A 678 -17.29 -58.24 -43.27
C SER A 678 -18.74 -58.69 -43.43
N GLY A 679 -19.51 -58.01 -44.29
CA GLY A 679 -20.91 -58.33 -44.54
C GLY A 679 -21.64 -57.29 -45.39
N SER A 680 -22.96 -57.26 -45.27
CA SER A 680 -23.82 -56.26 -45.92
C SER A 680 -24.81 -55.67 -44.91
N PRO A 681 -24.37 -54.75 -44.02
CA PRO A 681 -25.26 -54.12 -43.05
C PRO A 681 -26.23 -53.13 -43.73
N ASP A 682 -27.46 -53.07 -43.20
CA ASP A 682 -28.31 -51.89 -43.32
C ASP A 682 -27.68 -50.72 -42.56
N ALA A 683 -27.92 -49.48 -43.00
CA ALA A 683 -27.49 -48.30 -42.26
C ALA A 683 -28.36 -48.08 -41.00
N MET A 684 -27.77 -47.54 -39.94
CA MET A 684 -28.48 -47.23 -38.69
C MET A 684 -29.43 -46.02 -38.87
N SER A 685 -28.96 -44.98 -39.56
CA SER A 685 -29.79 -43.90 -40.09
C SER A 685 -29.49 -43.64 -41.55
N THR A 686 -30.46 -43.05 -42.25
CA THR A 686 -30.31 -42.62 -43.65
C THR A 686 -30.99 -41.27 -43.84
N ILE A 687 -30.18 -40.26 -44.13
CA ILE A 687 -30.61 -38.92 -44.52
C ILE A 687 -30.70 -38.87 -46.04
N SER A 688 -31.90 -38.57 -46.53
CA SER A 688 -32.25 -38.52 -47.94
C SER A 688 -32.83 -37.15 -48.33
N GLY A 689 -33.03 -36.90 -49.63
CA GLY A 689 -33.44 -35.59 -50.13
C GLY A 689 -32.31 -34.56 -50.22
N ILE A 690 -31.06 -34.98 -49.98
CA ILE A 690 -29.88 -34.19 -50.32
C ILE A 690 -29.80 -34.08 -51.85
N SER A 691 -29.26 -32.98 -52.37
CA SER A 691 -29.16 -32.77 -53.83
C SER A 691 -27.75 -32.40 -54.26
N ASN A 692 -27.32 -33.00 -55.36
CA ASN A 692 -26.05 -32.72 -56.04
C ASN A 692 -24.80 -32.95 -55.16
N LEU A 693 -24.77 -34.03 -54.36
CA LEU A 693 -23.58 -34.39 -53.57
C LEU A 693 -22.34 -34.47 -54.45
N SER A 694 -21.24 -33.82 -54.04
CA SER A 694 -19.99 -33.82 -54.79
C SER A 694 -19.11 -35.04 -54.48
N LEU A 695 -18.23 -35.39 -55.42
CA LEU A 695 -17.08 -36.26 -55.11
C LEU A 695 -16.14 -35.46 -54.22
N GLY A 696 -16.07 -35.80 -52.93
CA GLY A 696 -15.24 -35.10 -51.95
C GLY A 696 -15.35 -35.64 -50.52
N SER A 697 -14.50 -35.11 -49.64
CA SER A 697 -14.56 -35.33 -48.19
C SER A 697 -15.83 -34.74 -47.56
N ILE A 698 -16.20 -35.28 -46.39
CA ILE A 698 -17.25 -34.75 -45.51
C ILE A 698 -16.63 -34.57 -44.13
N ALA A 699 -16.91 -33.46 -43.44
CA ALA A 699 -16.10 -33.05 -42.30
C ALA A 699 -16.97 -32.55 -41.14
N PHE A 700 -16.73 -33.09 -39.94
CA PHE A 700 -17.35 -32.59 -38.71
C PHE A 700 -16.70 -31.28 -38.27
N ASN A 701 -17.51 -30.33 -37.77
CA ASN A 701 -17.01 -29.12 -37.12
C ASN A 701 -17.43 -29.07 -35.64
N PRO A 702 -16.49 -29.21 -34.67
CA PRO A 702 -15.06 -29.45 -34.85
C PRO A 702 -14.75 -30.90 -35.27
N ALA A 703 -13.60 -31.14 -35.90
CA ALA A 703 -13.10 -32.50 -36.16
C ALA A 703 -12.92 -33.26 -34.81
N PRO A 704 -13.44 -34.50 -34.63
CA PRO A 704 -13.61 -35.12 -33.30
C PRO A 704 -12.31 -35.30 -32.51
N LEU A 705 -12.36 -35.08 -31.19
CA LEU A 705 -11.16 -34.89 -30.35
C LEU A 705 -10.19 -36.09 -30.34
N ASN A 706 -10.72 -37.30 -30.53
CA ASN A 706 -9.97 -38.55 -30.48
C ASN A 706 -9.58 -39.07 -31.88
N LEU A 707 -9.67 -38.25 -32.92
CA LEU A 707 -9.35 -38.59 -34.31
C LEU A 707 -8.32 -37.61 -34.90
N PRO A 708 -7.76 -37.87 -36.10
CA PRO A 708 -6.97 -36.87 -36.82
C PRO A 708 -7.78 -35.61 -37.17
N LEU A 709 -7.11 -34.49 -37.45
CA LEU A 709 -7.77 -33.26 -37.90
C LEU A 709 -8.36 -33.35 -39.33
N SER A 710 -8.14 -34.45 -40.03
CA SER A 710 -8.53 -34.66 -41.43
C SER A 710 -9.57 -35.77 -41.59
N HIS A 711 -10.82 -35.33 -41.52
CA HIS A 711 -12.01 -36.00 -42.04
C HIS A 711 -12.57 -35.13 -43.16
#